data_AF-A0A7J6XUN8-F1
#
_entry.id   AF-A0A7J6XUN8-F1
#
_cell.length_a   1.000
_cell.length_b   1.000
_cell.length_c   1.000
_cell.angle_alpha   90.00
_cell.angle_beta   90.00
_cell.angle_gamma   90.00
#
_symmetry.space_group_name_H-M   'P 1'
#
loop_
_entity.id
_entity.type
_entity.pdbx_description
1 polymer ?
#
loop_
_entity_poly.entity_id
_entity_poly.type
_entity_poly.pdbx_seq_one_letter_code
_entity_poly.pdbx_strand_id
1 'polypeptide(L)'
;MTAWEELRFGRQFTVSFLGFFYFLLKFTCFSSCRVTELTFCCHTVWMTLLLWLSVMSVGILPFFLSLFYSLFFDFCLVFSFNSIQLRRQGETMPGKRKRVQGDDNAECRAYTLPQGDRQTRARLSSNDETDQPAATCRRVEETQRTKWTLDSWLRQVLLEEKKRTMEMPLNDFLRNYFDGRGVGEFNAWVHMEEFLIRPTKFIKDEVLLDTIKASPSYQELKKEREDFYMLLGVSNKLTGERLFTLRHWRDFKKKDTVIPLARAQINKAYSQILRVERWEAEEKARRERQELVFTIHTRTDDAVFKGRVRVNKMKLNDFLTMELDGRGAMDANRDVLLEEFFKDSKKYIEDAGVLGEIQASDRYKRMERAVQDEMDMEEDLLRLYEKDIYNLLRWLVASAEVKASVHGTTKQFLDAAAEEARNPKKSSAPRYLEGGYESVYNARWSHVVEVPDGEGTRMEVKEGEPPQSWTYKAVGNTLEKDDGVQQSGAPRSRLMVLASEKGWPYSWKWKENKSTRDCHVNCEVERVWQIVKGDLTEWFSSHGEADFKPNQHLLIGTPGIGKSMAAGSYLLYQLLHYDAEKLQVVAYSFGGSTTYVFNKTIQTVTRYLGGEASRNVLHDLRRLKMKGYVIYDVTEKGMPASCFSPFNEWGMIVLSSPNVRNYEKWETQLRAERIIMNCPDEMDVKAMCAWINRDGTAEKQAEYWKMLKERMDKVGPIPRYIFDANKFIAHSAAIEDALDGINSRDGEKHFTHGGVRLWYSEDPSQKLVRVVRARGEVGAEVFLNAPISVCLGRRIPHYFGKRDE
;
A
#
# COMPACT_ATOMS: atom_id res chain seq x y z
N MET A 1 -35.87 -22.57 31.54
CA MET A 1 -35.74 -24.01 31.78
C MET A 1 -35.43 -24.64 30.42
N THR A 2 -34.24 -25.24 30.30
CA THR A 2 -33.73 -26.16 29.23
C THR A 2 -33.80 -25.70 27.76
N ALA A 3 -32.86 -26.00 26.85
CA ALA A 3 -31.46 -26.42 26.81
C ALA A 3 -31.12 -26.57 25.29
N TRP A 4 -29.87 -26.25 24.90
CA TRP A 4 -28.96 -26.94 23.93
C TRP A 4 -29.58 -27.63 22.67
N GLU A 5 -29.09 -27.46 21.43
CA GLU A 5 -27.74 -27.85 20.95
C GLU A 5 -27.52 -27.43 19.46
N GLU A 6 -26.26 -27.10 19.12
CA GLU A 6 -25.44 -27.42 17.90
C GLU A 6 -26.03 -27.44 16.45
N LEU A 7 -25.37 -27.06 15.32
CA LEU A 7 -23.93 -26.99 14.91
C LEU A 7 -23.75 -26.19 13.57
N ARG A 8 -22.53 -25.65 13.40
CA ARG A 8 -21.80 -25.01 12.25
C ARG A 8 -22.04 -25.60 10.83
N PHE A 9 -21.75 -24.97 9.67
CA PHE A 9 -20.54 -24.27 9.12
C PHE A 9 -20.96 -23.58 7.78
N GLY A 10 -20.63 -22.33 7.43
CA GLY A 10 -19.40 -21.96 6.70
C GLY A 10 -19.61 -20.91 5.57
N ARG A 11 -18.60 -20.03 5.41
CA ARG A 11 -18.25 -19.11 4.28
C ARG A 11 -18.94 -17.72 4.10
N GLN A 12 -18.22 -16.71 4.62
CA GLN A 12 -17.62 -15.54 3.96
C GLN A 12 -18.30 -14.80 2.78
N PHE A 13 -18.37 -13.47 2.97
CA PHE A 13 -18.23 -12.38 1.99
C PHE A 13 -19.30 -12.24 0.89
N THR A 14 -20.28 -11.36 1.14
CA THR A 14 -20.75 -10.26 0.24
C THR A 14 -22.00 -9.64 0.86
N VAL A 15 -21.83 -8.69 1.78
CA VAL A 15 -22.94 -7.86 2.26
C VAL A 15 -22.54 -6.40 2.11
N SER A 16 -22.81 -5.83 0.94
CA SER A 16 -23.04 -4.39 0.72
C SER A 16 -23.50 -4.15 -0.72
N PHE A 17 -24.57 -4.82 -1.16
CA PHE A 17 -25.27 -4.41 -2.39
C PHE A 17 -26.78 -4.74 -2.40
N LEU A 18 -27.34 -5.36 -1.35
CA LEU A 18 -28.77 -5.66 -1.25
C LEU A 18 -29.59 -4.71 -0.36
N GLY A 19 -28.95 -3.74 0.31
CA GLY A 19 -29.65 -2.76 1.16
C GLY A 19 -30.26 -1.57 0.42
N PHE A 20 -29.90 -1.34 -0.85
CA PHE A 20 -30.31 -0.14 -1.60
C PHE A 20 -31.53 -0.37 -2.51
N PHE A 21 -31.85 -1.62 -2.83
CA PHE A 21 -33.01 -1.97 -3.67
C PHE A 21 -34.31 -2.17 -2.88
N TYR A 22 -34.23 -2.34 -1.56
CA TYR A 22 -35.41 -2.53 -0.71
C TYR A 22 -36.08 -1.22 -0.27
N PHE A 23 -35.45 -0.06 -0.50
CA PHE A 23 -35.98 1.25 -0.11
C PHE A 23 -36.70 2.01 -1.24
N LEU A 24 -36.65 1.50 -2.48
CA LEU A 24 -37.27 2.14 -3.66
C LEU A 24 -38.58 1.47 -4.12
N LEU A 25 -39.12 0.53 -3.35
CA LEU A 25 -40.33 -0.21 -3.69
C LEU A 25 -41.34 -0.21 -2.53
N LYS A 26 -41.86 0.95 -2.14
CA LYS A 26 -43.15 1.10 -1.44
C LYS A 26 -43.47 2.59 -1.24
N PHE A 27 -44.23 3.18 -2.17
CA PHE A 27 -45.25 4.20 -1.89
C PHE A 27 -45.99 4.53 -3.21
N THR A 28 -47.06 3.78 -3.49
CA THR A 28 -48.11 4.17 -4.45
C THR A 28 -49.45 3.99 -3.74
N CYS A 29 -50.23 5.06 -3.63
CA CYS A 29 -51.55 5.06 -2.99
C CYS A 29 -52.64 5.18 -4.07
N PHE A 30 -53.65 4.30 -4.03
CA PHE A 30 -54.77 4.25 -4.97
C PHE A 30 -55.97 5.08 -4.46
N SER A 31 -56.70 5.73 -5.36
CA SER A 31 -58.04 6.29 -5.08
C SER A 31 -58.93 6.18 -6.33
N SER A 32 -60.14 5.66 -6.17
CA SER A 32 -61.11 5.40 -7.25
C SER A 32 -62.43 6.08 -6.91
N CYS A 33 -62.99 6.87 -7.82
CA CYS A 33 -64.30 7.52 -7.68
C CYS A 33 -65.23 7.09 -8.81
N ARG A 34 -66.49 6.80 -8.47
CA ARG A 34 -67.50 6.16 -9.32
C ARG A 34 -68.74 7.07 -9.40
N VAL A 35 -69.12 7.52 -10.59
CA VAL A 35 -70.43 8.18 -10.83
C VAL A 35 -70.96 7.76 -12.19
N THR A 36 -72.14 7.13 -12.18
CA THR A 36 -73.00 6.72 -13.31
C THR A 36 -72.31 6.03 -14.49
N GLU A 37 -72.23 4.71 -14.39
CA GLU A 37 -71.93 3.74 -15.46
C GLU A 37 -70.59 3.84 -16.20
N LEU A 38 -69.57 4.52 -15.65
CA LEU A 38 -68.16 4.27 -15.97
C LEU A 38 -67.27 4.39 -14.72
N THR A 39 -66.32 3.47 -14.56
CA THR A 39 -65.30 3.53 -13.48
C THR A 39 -63.97 4.00 -14.09
N PHE A 40 -63.48 5.17 -13.71
CA PHE A 40 -62.18 5.69 -14.14
C PHE A 40 -61.08 5.31 -13.14
N CYS A 41 -59.99 4.73 -13.63
CA CYS A 41 -58.74 4.56 -12.89
C CYS A 41 -57.65 5.36 -13.62
N CYS A 42 -57.16 6.44 -13.00
CA CYS A 42 -56.20 7.35 -13.63
C CYS A 42 -54.77 6.97 -13.21
N HIS A 43 -53.93 6.62 -14.21
CA HIS A 43 -52.48 6.46 -14.05
C HIS A 43 -51.81 7.80 -14.41
N THR A 44 -51.16 8.47 -13.46
CA THR A 44 -50.31 9.64 -13.73
C THR A 44 -48.87 9.31 -13.34
N VAL A 45 -48.17 8.66 -14.26
CA VAL A 45 -46.70 8.71 -14.33
C VAL A 45 -46.38 9.10 -15.76
N TRP A 46 -45.50 10.10 -15.90
CA TRP A 46 -44.93 10.57 -17.17
C TRP A 46 -45.77 11.59 -17.96
N MET A 47 -45.76 12.88 -17.57
CA MET A 47 -45.96 14.03 -18.49
C MET A 47 -45.57 15.38 -17.86
N THR A 48 -44.42 15.47 -17.17
CA THR A 48 -43.88 16.77 -16.71
C THR A 48 -42.38 16.96 -16.97
N LEU A 49 -41.76 16.10 -17.78
CA LEU A 49 -40.39 16.31 -18.26
C LEU A 49 -40.27 16.39 -19.79
N LEU A 50 -41.41 16.39 -20.50
CA LEU A 50 -41.48 16.41 -21.98
C LEU A 50 -42.05 17.72 -22.55
N LEU A 51 -42.39 18.69 -21.70
CA LEU A 51 -42.84 20.03 -22.11
C LEU A 51 -41.89 21.17 -21.70
N TRP A 52 -40.72 20.84 -21.14
CA TRP A 52 -39.66 21.82 -20.86
C TRP A 52 -38.38 21.61 -21.69
N LEU A 53 -38.41 20.68 -22.64
CA LEU A 53 -37.34 20.46 -23.64
C LEU A 53 -37.80 20.74 -25.07
N SER A 54 -38.88 21.52 -25.23
CA SER A 54 -39.43 21.91 -26.53
C SER A 54 -39.20 23.40 -26.87
N VAL A 55 -38.55 24.17 -25.99
CA VAL A 55 -38.20 25.57 -26.25
C VAL A 55 -36.75 25.81 -25.82
N MET A 56 -35.81 25.33 -26.63
CA MET A 56 -34.52 25.97 -26.96
C MET A 56 -33.82 25.11 -28.02
N SER A 57 -34.46 24.97 -29.19
CA SER A 57 -33.83 24.44 -30.39
C SER A 57 -34.02 25.43 -31.54
N VAL A 58 -33.31 26.54 -31.50
CA VAL A 58 -32.83 27.24 -32.70
C VAL A 58 -31.52 27.93 -32.32
N GLY A 59 -30.37 27.35 -32.68
CA GLY A 59 -29.10 28.07 -32.57
C GLY A 59 -27.80 27.29 -32.44
N ILE A 60 -27.79 25.97 -32.21
CA ILE A 60 -26.52 25.21 -32.11
C ILE A 60 -26.64 23.80 -32.69
N LEU A 61 -27.06 23.70 -33.96
CA LEU A 61 -26.97 22.44 -34.72
C LEU A 61 -25.79 22.38 -35.72
N PRO A 62 -25.10 23.48 -36.11
CA PRO A 62 -23.84 23.35 -36.85
C PRO A 62 -22.60 23.11 -35.95
N PHE A 63 -22.68 23.41 -34.64
CA PHE A 63 -21.49 23.36 -33.77
C PHE A 63 -21.21 21.97 -33.16
N PHE A 64 -22.25 21.15 -32.95
CA PHE A 64 -22.07 19.81 -32.37
C PHE A 64 -21.70 18.73 -33.40
N LEU A 65 -21.92 18.96 -34.71
CA LEU A 65 -21.42 18.04 -35.74
C LEU A 65 -19.92 18.24 -36.05
N SER A 66 -19.35 19.43 -35.78
CA SER A 66 -17.91 19.70 -35.94
C SER A 66 -17.06 19.07 -34.82
N LEU A 67 -17.58 19.07 -33.58
CA LEU A 67 -16.87 18.44 -32.45
C LEU A 67 -16.92 16.91 -32.49
N PHE A 68 -17.99 16.31 -33.01
CA PHE A 68 -18.07 14.84 -33.14
C PHE A 68 -17.21 14.29 -34.29
N TYR A 69 -17.00 15.06 -35.38
CA TYR A 69 -16.13 14.62 -36.47
C TYR A 69 -14.63 14.78 -36.12
N SER A 70 -14.25 15.77 -35.32
CA SER A 70 -12.85 15.95 -34.88
C SER A 70 -12.43 14.94 -33.80
N LEU A 71 -13.32 14.60 -32.85
CA LEU A 71 -13.02 13.62 -31.80
C LEU A 71 -13.00 12.15 -32.29
N PHE A 72 -13.62 11.85 -33.43
CA PHE A 72 -13.55 10.51 -34.03
C PHE A 72 -12.38 10.35 -35.01
N PHE A 73 -11.90 11.43 -35.64
CA PHE A 73 -10.72 11.40 -36.51
C PHE A 73 -9.40 11.33 -35.71
N ASP A 74 -9.33 11.96 -34.53
CA ASP A 74 -8.16 11.85 -33.63
C ASP A 74 -8.04 10.47 -32.96
N PHE A 75 -9.18 9.81 -32.65
CA PHE A 75 -9.15 8.45 -32.05
C PHE A 75 -8.74 7.36 -33.06
N CYS A 76 -8.97 7.57 -34.35
CA CYS A 76 -8.54 6.65 -35.41
C CYS A 76 -7.08 6.87 -35.88
N LEU A 77 -6.49 8.05 -35.67
CA LEU A 77 -5.06 8.29 -35.95
C LEU A 77 -4.13 7.79 -34.84
N VAL A 78 -4.59 7.70 -33.58
CA VAL A 78 -3.77 7.19 -32.47
C VAL A 78 -3.70 5.65 -32.44
N PHE A 79 -4.65 4.93 -33.05
CA PHE A 79 -4.60 3.46 -33.16
C PHE A 79 -3.98 2.93 -34.47
N SER A 80 -3.58 3.79 -35.40
CA SER A 80 -2.91 3.38 -36.66
C SER A 80 -1.38 3.56 -36.64
N PHE A 81 -0.80 4.18 -35.59
CA PHE A 81 0.64 4.50 -35.52
C PHE A 81 1.50 3.55 -34.66
N ASN A 82 1.04 2.34 -34.34
CA ASN A 82 1.88 1.29 -33.73
C ASN A 82 2.24 0.13 -34.68
N SER A 83 1.94 0.26 -35.98
CA SER A 83 2.37 -0.70 -37.00
C SER A 83 2.75 0.02 -38.31
N ILE A 84 3.80 0.83 -38.31
CA ILE A 84 4.62 1.13 -39.52
C ILE A 84 6.02 1.55 -39.03
N GLN A 85 7.04 0.74 -39.34
CA GLN A 85 8.43 1.20 -39.32
C GLN A 85 8.71 2.00 -40.59
N LEU A 86 9.15 3.25 -40.43
CA LEU A 86 9.65 4.08 -41.53
C LEU A 86 11.15 4.33 -41.35
N ARG A 87 11.90 3.78 -42.31
CA ARG A 87 13.35 3.90 -42.50
C ARG A 87 13.76 5.36 -42.67
N ARG A 88 14.89 5.73 -42.06
CA ARG A 88 15.76 6.80 -42.59
C ARG A 88 16.69 6.20 -43.65
N GLN A 89 16.74 6.82 -44.82
CA GLN A 89 17.68 6.51 -45.89
C GLN A 89 18.39 7.80 -46.34
N GLY A 90 19.68 7.69 -46.65
CA GLY A 90 20.63 8.73 -47.01
C GLY A 90 22.04 8.32 -46.53
N GLU A 91 22.58 7.22 -47.08
CA GLU A 91 23.67 7.19 -48.10
C GLU A 91 25.05 7.47 -47.48
N THR A 92 26.01 6.55 -47.53
CA THR A 92 26.77 6.21 -48.76
C THR A 92 27.19 4.72 -48.88
N MET A 93 27.11 4.23 -50.13
CA MET A 93 27.54 2.94 -50.74
C MET A 93 29.08 2.85 -50.93
N PRO A 94 29.72 1.78 -51.50
CA PRO A 94 29.25 0.67 -52.39
C PRO A 94 29.82 -0.73 -52.01
N GLY A 95 29.61 -1.87 -52.69
CA GLY A 95 29.19 -2.17 -54.05
C GLY A 95 28.92 -3.67 -54.30
N LYS A 96 28.63 -3.97 -55.57
CA LYS A 96 27.91 -5.12 -56.12
C LYS A 96 28.65 -6.47 -56.09
N ARG A 97 27.83 -7.55 -56.10
CA ARG A 97 28.15 -8.96 -56.45
C ARG A 97 28.97 -9.12 -57.73
N LYS A 98 29.90 -10.09 -57.74
CA LYS A 98 30.13 -11.04 -58.86
C LYS A 98 30.87 -12.32 -58.39
N ARG A 99 30.13 -13.44 -58.44
CA ARG A 99 30.41 -14.76 -59.04
C ARG A 99 31.88 -15.16 -59.37
N VAL A 100 32.27 -16.38 -58.95
CA VAL A 100 32.90 -17.51 -59.72
C VAL A 100 34.05 -18.23 -58.96
N GLN A 101 34.04 -19.57 -59.09
CA GLN A 101 35.07 -20.62 -58.81
C GLN A 101 35.38 -20.91 -57.35
N GLY A 102 35.24 -22.15 -56.85
CA GLY A 102 35.79 -23.42 -57.36
C GLY A 102 36.80 -23.84 -56.27
N ASP A 103 36.97 -25.07 -55.81
CA ASP A 103 36.53 -26.40 -56.19
C ASP A 103 36.79 -27.28 -54.93
N ASP A 104 36.28 -28.51 -54.96
CA ASP A 104 36.83 -29.68 -54.26
C ASP A 104 36.74 -29.78 -52.72
N ASN A 105 36.67 -30.95 -52.10
CA ASN A 105 36.16 -32.29 -52.40
C ASN A 105 36.43 -33.06 -51.09
N ALA A 106 35.43 -33.79 -50.59
CA ALA A 106 35.55 -35.03 -49.80
C ALA A 106 34.14 -35.35 -49.27
N GLU A 107 33.33 -36.11 -50.02
CA GLU A 107 33.15 -37.56 -49.85
C GLU A 107 32.62 -37.92 -48.44
N CYS A 108 31.44 -38.53 -48.24
CA CYS A 108 30.73 -39.51 -49.04
C CYS A 108 29.20 -39.46 -48.83
N ARG A 109 28.46 -39.73 -49.92
CA ARG A 109 27.08 -40.23 -49.91
C ARG A 109 27.08 -41.73 -49.56
N ALA A 110 26.04 -42.22 -48.90
CA ALA A 110 25.22 -43.33 -49.41
C ALA A 110 23.95 -43.54 -48.57
N TYR A 111 22.89 -43.92 -49.28
CA TYR A 111 21.53 -44.14 -48.83
C TYR A 111 21.31 -45.54 -48.21
N THR A 112 20.15 -45.66 -47.57
CA THR A 112 19.25 -46.84 -47.46
C THR A 112 19.40 -47.82 -46.30
N LEU A 113 18.24 -48.07 -45.66
CA LEU A 113 17.91 -48.98 -44.55
C LEU A 113 18.35 -50.44 -44.78
N PRO A 114 18.46 -51.24 -43.70
CA PRO A 114 17.37 -52.20 -43.43
C PRO A 114 17.00 -52.41 -41.94
N GLN A 115 15.79 -52.94 -41.73
CA GLN A 115 15.23 -53.50 -40.50
C GLN A 115 16.17 -54.46 -39.76
N GLY A 116 16.15 -54.42 -38.42
CA GLY A 116 16.78 -55.43 -37.58
C GLY A 116 16.45 -55.25 -36.09
N ASP A 117 16.04 -56.34 -35.47
CA ASP A 117 15.40 -56.49 -34.17
C ASP A 117 16.33 -56.36 -32.93
N ARG A 118 15.68 -56.14 -31.78
CA ARG A 118 16.03 -56.54 -30.40
C ARG A 118 17.22 -55.95 -29.61
N GLN A 119 16.80 -55.38 -28.48
CA GLN A 119 17.30 -55.54 -27.09
C GLN A 119 18.67 -55.01 -26.65
N THR A 120 18.62 -54.42 -25.45
CA THR A 120 19.67 -54.28 -24.42
C THR A 120 20.32 -52.90 -24.34
N ARG A 121 19.82 -52.06 -23.41
CA ARG A 121 20.55 -50.89 -22.91
C ARG A 121 21.06 -51.17 -21.50
N ALA A 122 22.35 -51.47 -21.41
CA ALA A 122 23.14 -51.27 -20.21
C ALA A 122 23.41 -49.77 -20.00
N ARG A 123 23.56 -49.39 -18.73
CA ARG A 123 23.86 -48.03 -18.22
C ARG A 123 25.22 -47.51 -18.71
N LEU A 124 25.32 -46.19 -18.92
CA LEU A 124 26.42 -45.38 -18.39
C LEU A 124 26.04 -43.89 -18.35
N SER A 125 26.61 -43.25 -17.34
CA SER A 125 26.41 -41.90 -16.81
C SER A 125 26.69 -40.75 -17.77
N SER A 126 25.94 -39.67 -17.61
CA SER A 126 26.45 -38.31 -17.77
C SER A 126 25.82 -37.41 -16.70
N ASN A 127 26.67 -36.72 -15.95
CA ASN A 127 26.31 -35.52 -15.21
C ASN A 127 25.74 -34.52 -16.22
N ASP A 128 24.55 -33.99 -15.94
CA ASP A 128 24.21 -32.63 -16.32
C ASP A 128 23.16 -32.11 -15.33
N GLU A 129 23.50 -30.97 -14.73
CA GLU A 129 22.55 -30.07 -14.10
C GLU A 129 21.47 -29.74 -15.13
N THR A 130 20.23 -30.12 -14.86
CA THR A 130 19.10 -29.49 -15.52
C THR A 130 17.95 -29.44 -14.54
N ASP A 131 17.71 -28.23 -14.01
CA ASP A 131 16.46 -27.85 -13.36
C ASP A 131 15.29 -28.22 -14.28
N GLN A 132 14.59 -29.30 -13.95
CA GLN A 132 13.30 -29.58 -14.56
C GLN A 132 12.27 -28.55 -14.03
N PRO A 133 11.45 -27.96 -14.91
CA PRO A 133 10.54 -26.90 -14.50
C PRO A 133 9.38 -27.45 -13.66
N ALA A 134 9.05 -26.73 -12.58
CA ALA A 134 7.96 -26.99 -11.63
C ALA A 134 6.54 -27.15 -12.24
N ALA A 135 6.39 -27.02 -13.56
CA ALA A 135 5.14 -27.23 -14.28
C ALA A 135 4.70 -28.71 -14.30
N THR A 136 5.63 -29.66 -14.22
CA THR A 136 5.32 -31.10 -14.26
C THR A 136 4.68 -31.59 -12.96
N CYS A 137 5.02 -31.00 -11.80
CA CYS A 137 4.34 -31.28 -10.52
C CYS A 137 2.90 -30.74 -10.48
N ARG A 138 2.66 -29.61 -11.15
CA ARG A 138 1.37 -28.90 -11.15
C ARG A 138 0.20 -29.73 -11.70
N ARG A 139 0.47 -30.64 -12.64
CA ARG A 139 -0.56 -31.48 -13.28
C ARG A 139 -0.78 -32.83 -12.58
N VAL A 140 0.19 -33.29 -11.79
CA VAL A 140 0.10 -34.56 -11.05
C VAL A 140 -0.70 -34.40 -9.76
N GLU A 141 -0.68 -33.21 -9.14
CA GLU A 141 -1.35 -32.96 -7.85
C GLU A 141 -2.82 -32.48 -7.97
N GLU A 142 -3.22 -31.83 -9.07
CA GLU A 142 -4.63 -31.42 -9.28
C GLU A 142 -5.62 -32.60 -9.43
N THR A 143 -5.13 -33.83 -9.60
CA THR A 143 -5.98 -35.02 -9.81
C THR A 143 -6.36 -35.74 -8.51
N GLN A 144 -5.77 -35.42 -7.35
CA GLN A 144 -6.11 -36.07 -6.08
C GLN A 144 -6.91 -35.16 -5.15
N ARG A 145 -8.22 -35.02 -5.41
CA ARG A 145 -9.15 -34.73 -4.29
C ARG A 145 -8.95 -35.84 -3.25
N THR A 146 -8.57 -35.47 -2.04
CA THR A 146 -8.41 -36.41 -0.92
C THR A 146 -9.66 -37.25 -0.76
N LYS A 147 -9.52 -38.58 -0.87
CA LYS A 147 -10.61 -39.54 -0.63
C LYS A 147 -11.13 -39.46 0.82
N TRP A 148 -10.26 -39.04 1.75
CA TRP A 148 -10.49 -39.08 3.19
C TRP A 148 -10.45 -37.69 3.82
N THR A 149 -11.20 -37.54 4.92
CA THR A 149 -11.26 -36.37 5.80
C THR A 149 -10.99 -36.80 7.24
N LEU A 150 -10.74 -35.87 8.17
CA LEU A 150 -10.55 -36.22 9.59
C LEU A 150 -11.74 -36.98 10.19
N ASP A 151 -12.94 -36.80 9.63
CA ASP A 151 -14.16 -37.46 10.09
C ASP A 151 -14.44 -38.78 9.35
N SER A 152 -13.56 -39.17 8.42
CA SER A 152 -13.62 -40.48 7.77
C SER A 152 -13.39 -41.61 8.76
N TRP A 153 -14.19 -42.66 8.64
CA TRP A 153 -14.17 -43.79 9.56
C TRP A 153 -12.95 -44.68 9.31
N LEU A 154 -12.24 -45.07 10.38
CA LEU A 154 -11.08 -45.98 10.29
C LEU A 154 -11.45 -47.30 9.64
N ARG A 155 -12.67 -47.80 9.91
CA ARG A 155 -13.21 -49.01 9.27
C ARG A 155 -13.27 -48.87 7.74
N GLN A 156 -13.65 -47.71 7.22
CA GLN A 156 -13.67 -47.47 5.77
C GLN A 156 -12.24 -47.37 5.22
N VAL A 157 -11.36 -46.65 5.91
CA VAL A 157 -9.94 -46.50 5.52
C VAL A 157 -9.25 -47.86 5.40
N LEU A 158 -9.50 -48.77 6.33
CA LEU A 158 -8.88 -50.10 6.37
C LEU A 158 -9.49 -51.10 5.37
N LEU A 159 -10.81 -51.01 5.12
CA LEU A 159 -11.53 -52.10 4.46
C LEU A 159 -12.03 -51.78 3.06
N GLU A 160 -12.22 -50.51 2.68
CA GLU A 160 -12.98 -50.19 1.47
C GLU A 160 -12.33 -50.71 0.18
N GLU A 161 -11.00 -50.62 0.07
CA GLU A 161 -10.28 -51.09 -1.12
C GLU A 161 -10.34 -52.61 -1.24
N LYS A 162 -10.03 -53.34 -0.15
CA LYS A 162 -10.07 -54.80 -0.12
C LYS A 162 -11.48 -55.38 -0.21
N LYS A 163 -12.49 -54.66 0.31
CA LYS A 163 -13.89 -55.06 0.22
C LYS A 163 -14.35 -55.15 -1.24
N ARG A 164 -13.95 -54.20 -2.09
CA ARG A 164 -14.27 -54.24 -3.53
C ARG A 164 -13.67 -55.46 -4.22
N THR A 165 -12.47 -55.87 -3.81
CA THR A 165 -11.85 -57.11 -4.30
C THR A 165 -12.65 -58.35 -3.89
N MET A 166 -13.13 -58.41 -2.64
CA MET A 166 -13.94 -59.53 -2.15
C MET A 166 -15.32 -59.62 -2.83
N GLU A 167 -15.90 -58.46 -3.18
CA GLU A 167 -17.18 -58.33 -3.90
C GLU A 167 -17.05 -58.52 -5.42
N MET A 168 -15.84 -58.75 -5.96
CA MET A 168 -15.67 -59.04 -7.39
C MET A 168 -16.44 -60.31 -7.79
N PRO A 169 -17.27 -60.28 -8.84
CA PRO A 169 -17.93 -61.48 -9.35
C PRO A 169 -16.91 -62.51 -9.85
N LEU A 170 -17.12 -63.78 -9.51
CA LEU A 170 -16.29 -64.90 -9.97
C LEU A 170 -16.25 -64.96 -11.51
N ASN A 171 -17.36 -64.65 -12.18
CA ASN A 171 -17.40 -64.61 -13.64
C ASN A 171 -16.47 -63.55 -14.23
N ASP A 172 -16.34 -62.38 -13.60
CA ASP A 172 -15.44 -61.34 -14.07
C ASP A 172 -13.98 -61.79 -13.92
N PHE A 173 -13.66 -62.43 -12.79
CA PHE A 173 -12.35 -63.05 -12.59
C PHE A 173 -12.05 -64.14 -13.63
N LEU A 174 -12.98 -65.05 -13.89
CA LEU A 174 -12.80 -66.13 -14.88
C LEU A 174 -12.68 -65.59 -16.32
N ARG A 175 -13.44 -64.54 -16.67
CA ARG A 175 -13.35 -63.87 -17.97
C ARG A 175 -12.02 -63.14 -18.15
N ASN A 176 -11.52 -62.50 -17.10
CA ASN A 176 -10.29 -61.70 -17.16
C ASN A 176 -9.01 -62.54 -17.13
N TYR A 177 -9.01 -63.68 -16.42
CA TYR A 177 -7.79 -64.47 -16.19
C TYR A 177 -7.80 -65.87 -16.81
N PHE A 178 -8.95 -66.37 -17.26
CA PHE A 178 -9.11 -67.75 -17.76
C PHE A 178 -9.92 -67.83 -19.06
N ASP A 179 -10.01 -66.74 -19.83
CA ASP A 179 -10.75 -66.64 -21.10
C ASP A 179 -12.24 -67.02 -21.00
N GLY A 180 -12.83 -66.90 -19.81
CA GLY A 180 -14.20 -67.29 -19.55
C GLY A 180 -14.41 -68.81 -19.39
N ARG A 181 -13.34 -69.61 -19.35
CA ARG A 181 -13.45 -71.04 -18.99
C ARG A 181 -14.01 -71.18 -17.58
N GLY A 182 -15.03 -72.01 -17.43
CA GLY A 182 -15.72 -72.25 -16.17
C GLY A 182 -16.86 -71.26 -15.85
N VAL A 183 -17.16 -70.29 -16.72
CA VAL A 183 -18.33 -69.41 -16.58
C VAL A 183 -19.62 -70.19 -16.86
N GLY A 184 -20.60 -70.11 -15.96
CA GLY A 184 -21.90 -70.76 -16.08
C GLY A 184 -23.01 -69.99 -15.33
N GLU A 185 -24.26 -70.46 -15.43
CA GLU A 185 -25.39 -69.79 -14.75
C GLU A 185 -25.28 -69.89 -13.22
N PHE A 186 -24.77 -71.01 -12.71
CA PHE A 186 -24.66 -71.29 -11.27
C PHE A 186 -23.57 -70.49 -10.55
N ASN A 187 -22.64 -69.84 -11.27
CA ASN A 187 -21.62 -68.96 -10.68
C ASN A 187 -21.76 -67.48 -11.11
N ALA A 188 -22.87 -67.12 -11.76
CA ALA A 188 -23.14 -65.75 -12.20
C ALA A 188 -23.24 -64.71 -11.08
N TRP A 189 -23.67 -65.13 -9.89
CA TRP A 189 -23.87 -64.27 -8.71
C TRP A 189 -22.91 -64.59 -7.56
N VAL A 190 -21.86 -65.38 -7.82
CA VAL A 190 -20.90 -65.78 -6.80
C VAL A 190 -19.79 -64.75 -6.74
N HIS A 191 -19.58 -64.14 -5.58
CA HIS A 191 -18.45 -63.26 -5.34
C HIS A 191 -17.18 -64.07 -5.07
N MET A 192 -16.01 -63.48 -5.36
CA MET A 192 -14.71 -64.12 -5.14
C MET A 192 -14.52 -64.58 -3.70
N GLU A 193 -15.09 -63.87 -2.72
CA GLU A 193 -15.06 -64.30 -1.32
C GLU A 193 -15.64 -65.70 -1.09
N GLU A 194 -16.85 -65.96 -1.58
CA GLU A 194 -17.54 -67.25 -1.43
C GLU A 194 -16.80 -68.35 -2.21
N PHE A 195 -16.24 -68.01 -3.38
CA PHE A 195 -15.42 -68.93 -4.17
C PHE A 195 -14.14 -69.34 -3.44
N LEU A 196 -13.41 -68.40 -2.84
CA LEU A 196 -12.17 -68.67 -2.09
C LEU A 196 -12.40 -69.58 -0.87
N ILE A 197 -13.60 -69.59 -0.29
CA ILE A 197 -13.95 -70.47 0.84
C ILE A 197 -14.22 -71.89 0.34
N ARG A 198 -14.98 -72.05 -0.75
CA ARG A 198 -15.43 -73.37 -1.23
C ARG A 198 -15.32 -73.50 -2.75
N PRO A 199 -14.10 -73.53 -3.33
CA PRO A 199 -13.94 -73.51 -4.79
C PRO A 199 -14.60 -74.71 -5.50
N THR A 200 -14.57 -75.89 -4.87
CA THR A 200 -15.17 -77.15 -5.36
C THR A 200 -16.70 -77.14 -5.41
N LYS A 201 -17.35 -76.15 -4.79
CA LYS A 201 -18.80 -75.94 -4.87
C LYS A 201 -19.20 -75.33 -6.21
N PHE A 202 -18.34 -74.50 -6.80
CA PHE A 202 -18.66 -73.66 -7.96
C PHE A 202 -18.00 -74.09 -9.25
N ILE A 203 -16.83 -74.75 -9.18
CA ILE A 203 -16.15 -75.33 -10.34
C ILE A 203 -15.98 -76.84 -10.07
N LYS A 204 -16.60 -77.66 -10.93
CA LYS A 204 -16.59 -79.13 -10.85
C LYS A 204 -15.48 -79.77 -11.68
N ASP A 205 -14.97 -79.05 -12.68
CA ASP A 205 -13.81 -79.47 -13.46
C ASP A 205 -12.54 -79.37 -12.59
N GLU A 206 -12.02 -80.52 -12.18
CA GLU A 206 -10.85 -80.61 -11.30
C GLU A 206 -9.58 -80.04 -11.96
N VAL A 207 -9.40 -80.24 -13.27
CA VAL A 207 -8.22 -79.75 -14.00
C VAL A 207 -8.24 -78.22 -14.08
N LEU A 208 -9.40 -77.64 -14.39
CA LEU A 208 -9.59 -76.19 -14.40
C LEU A 208 -9.43 -75.60 -13.00
N LEU A 209 -9.98 -76.25 -11.97
CA LEU A 209 -9.90 -75.77 -10.60
C LEU A 209 -8.45 -75.78 -10.08
N ASP A 210 -7.66 -76.80 -10.38
CA ASP A 210 -6.25 -76.87 -9.99
C ASP A 210 -5.42 -75.83 -10.75
N THR A 211 -5.73 -75.59 -12.03
CA THR A 211 -5.14 -74.50 -12.82
C THR A 211 -5.44 -73.13 -12.22
N ILE A 212 -6.68 -72.90 -11.77
CA ILE A 212 -7.08 -71.65 -11.10
C ILE A 212 -6.34 -71.49 -9.78
N LYS A 213 -6.29 -72.53 -8.94
CA LYS A 213 -5.60 -72.47 -7.64
C LYS A 213 -4.10 -72.23 -7.80
N ALA A 214 -3.46 -72.75 -8.84
CA ALA A 214 -2.05 -72.54 -9.12
C ALA A 214 -1.73 -71.14 -9.69
N SER A 215 -2.74 -70.38 -10.12
CA SER A 215 -2.53 -69.07 -10.75
C SER A 215 -2.05 -68.00 -9.75
N PRO A 216 -1.15 -67.08 -10.17
CA PRO A 216 -0.73 -65.95 -9.36
C PRO A 216 -1.91 -65.08 -8.88
N SER A 217 -2.88 -64.80 -9.76
CA SER A 217 -4.05 -63.96 -9.43
C SER A 217 -4.92 -64.58 -8.33
N TYR A 218 -5.11 -65.90 -8.32
CA TYR A 218 -5.84 -66.58 -7.24
C TYR A 218 -5.06 -66.54 -5.92
N GLN A 219 -3.73 -66.71 -5.96
CA GLN A 219 -2.89 -66.64 -4.76
C GLN A 219 -2.86 -65.23 -4.16
N GLU A 220 -2.81 -64.20 -5.00
CA GLU A 220 -2.95 -62.80 -4.57
C GLU A 220 -4.31 -62.54 -3.91
N LEU A 221 -5.42 -62.98 -4.53
CA LEU A 221 -6.76 -62.81 -3.95
C LEU A 221 -6.94 -63.58 -2.64
N LYS A 222 -6.34 -64.77 -2.52
CA LYS A 222 -6.33 -65.53 -1.27
C LYS A 222 -5.60 -64.77 -0.16
N LYS A 223 -4.44 -64.20 -0.46
CA LYS A 223 -3.67 -63.37 0.48
C LYS A 223 -4.43 -62.09 0.84
N GLU A 224 -5.09 -61.46 -0.14
CA GLU A 224 -5.92 -60.29 0.12
C GLU A 224 -7.10 -60.58 1.03
N ARG A 225 -7.70 -61.78 0.93
CA ARG A 225 -8.75 -62.24 1.84
C ARG A 225 -8.22 -62.39 3.26
N GLU A 226 -7.08 -63.03 3.43
CA GLU A 226 -6.44 -63.19 4.75
C GLU A 226 -6.14 -61.81 5.39
N ASP A 227 -5.59 -60.88 4.61
CA ASP A 227 -5.39 -59.50 5.03
C ASP A 227 -6.72 -58.79 5.37
N PHE A 228 -7.78 -58.99 4.59
CA PHE A 228 -9.09 -58.36 4.83
C PHE A 228 -9.66 -58.76 6.20
N TYR A 229 -9.65 -60.05 6.53
CA TYR A 229 -10.13 -60.54 7.83
C TYR A 229 -9.23 -60.10 8.99
N MET A 230 -7.92 -60.04 8.78
CA MET A 230 -6.98 -59.46 9.74
C MET A 230 -7.29 -57.98 10.02
N LEU A 231 -7.45 -57.16 8.96
CA LEU A 231 -7.79 -55.75 9.08
C LEU A 231 -9.17 -55.53 9.68
N LEU A 232 -10.15 -56.41 9.40
CA LEU A 232 -11.47 -56.38 9.99
C LEU A 232 -11.40 -56.66 11.51
N GLY A 233 -10.58 -57.63 11.93
CA GLY A 233 -10.30 -57.90 13.34
C GLY A 233 -9.68 -56.69 14.05
N VAL A 234 -8.69 -56.04 13.42
CA VAL A 234 -8.08 -54.80 13.94
C VAL A 234 -9.11 -53.68 14.03
N SER A 235 -9.93 -53.49 13.01
CA SER A 235 -11.00 -52.49 12.97
C SER A 235 -12.00 -52.66 14.11
N ASN A 236 -12.42 -53.91 14.39
CA ASN A 236 -13.31 -54.22 15.51
C ASN A 236 -12.65 -53.92 16.86
N LYS A 237 -11.36 -54.23 17.01
CA LYS A 237 -10.58 -53.92 18.22
C LYS A 237 -10.48 -52.41 18.45
N LEU A 238 -10.13 -51.64 17.42
CA LEU A 238 -10.07 -50.17 17.48
C LEU A 238 -11.44 -49.56 17.81
N THR A 239 -12.51 -50.11 17.24
CA THR A 239 -13.90 -49.70 17.54
C THR A 239 -14.25 -49.99 19.01
N GLY A 240 -13.82 -51.13 19.55
CA GLY A 240 -13.97 -51.48 20.97
C GLY A 240 -13.20 -50.53 21.90
N GLU A 241 -12.09 -49.96 21.45
CA GLU A 241 -11.33 -48.90 22.13
C GLU A 241 -11.89 -47.48 21.88
N ARG A 242 -13.07 -47.35 21.26
CA ARG A 242 -13.75 -46.09 20.91
C ARG A 242 -13.01 -45.22 19.89
N LEU A 243 -12.23 -45.83 18.99
CA LEU A 243 -11.49 -45.13 17.93
C LEU A 243 -12.22 -45.30 16.60
N PHE A 244 -13.02 -44.29 16.23
CA PHE A 244 -13.90 -44.41 15.06
C PHE A 244 -13.37 -43.73 13.80
N THR A 245 -12.60 -42.65 13.93
CA THR A 245 -12.27 -41.75 12.81
C THR A 245 -10.78 -41.42 12.74
N LEU A 246 -10.33 -40.85 11.61
CA LEU A 246 -8.96 -40.35 11.47
C LEU A 246 -8.62 -39.25 12.49
N ARG A 247 -9.61 -38.47 12.94
CA ARG A 247 -9.48 -37.52 14.06
C ARG A 247 -9.14 -38.25 15.37
N HIS A 248 -9.82 -39.36 15.66
CA HIS A 248 -9.48 -40.18 16.82
C HIS A 248 -8.10 -40.82 16.66
N TRP A 249 -7.73 -41.25 15.45
CA TRP A 249 -6.39 -41.78 15.18
C TRP A 249 -5.29 -40.75 15.42
N ARG A 250 -5.51 -39.48 15.05
CA ARG A 250 -4.59 -38.39 15.38
C ARG A 250 -4.30 -38.34 16.88
N ASP A 251 -5.33 -38.54 17.70
CA ASP A 251 -5.28 -38.42 19.14
C ASP A 251 -4.97 -39.75 19.86
N PHE A 252 -4.81 -40.85 19.11
CA PHE A 252 -4.60 -42.19 19.65
C PHE A 252 -3.16 -42.45 20.08
N LYS A 253 -2.99 -42.92 21.32
CA LYS A 253 -1.68 -43.03 22.00
C LYS A 253 -0.91 -44.30 21.70
N LYS A 254 -1.58 -45.43 21.44
CA LYS A 254 -0.97 -46.77 21.36
C LYS A 254 -0.85 -47.26 19.91
N LYS A 255 -0.39 -46.39 19.01
CA LYS A 255 -0.30 -46.70 17.57
C LYS A 255 0.69 -47.85 17.28
N ASP A 256 1.70 -48.00 18.12
CA ASP A 256 2.68 -49.09 18.12
C ASP A 256 2.05 -50.47 18.35
N THR A 257 0.97 -50.55 19.12
CA THR A 257 0.23 -51.80 19.40
C THR A 257 -0.66 -52.27 18.23
N VAL A 258 -0.83 -51.42 17.21
CA VAL A 258 -1.63 -51.72 16.01
C VAL A 258 -0.76 -52.45 15.01
N ILE A 259 -1.34 -53.49 14.40
CA ILE A 259 -0.66 -54.33 13.40
C ILE A 259 -0.04 -53.44 12.30
N PRO A 260 1.23 -53.67 11.92
CA PRO A 260 1.96 -52.78 11.00
C PRO A 260 1.22 -52.45 9.70
N LEU A 261 0.54 -53.45 9.09
CA LEU A 261 -0.24 -53.27 7.87
C LEU A 261 -1.40 -52.28 8.06
N ALA A 262 -2.19 -52.43 9.13
CA ALA A 262 -3.32 -51.55 9.44
C ALA A 262 -2.83 -50.13 9.76
N ARG A 263 -1.77 -50.03 10.56
CA ARG A 263 -1.13 -48.75 10.90
C ARG A 263 -0.65 -48.01 9.65
N ALA A 264 0.01 -48.70 8.73
CA ALA A 264 0.50 -48.13 7.48
C ALA A 264 -0.65 -47.59 6.61
N GLN A 265 -1.77 -48.31 6.50
CA GLN A 265 -2.93 -47.84 5.74
C GLN A 265 -3.57 -46.60 6.36
N ILE A 266 -3.75 -46.58 7.68
CA ILE A 266 -4.33 -45.43 8.38
C ILE A 266 -3.39 -44.22 8.27
N ASN A 267 -2.07 -44.41 8.48
CA ASN A 267 -1.09 -43.34 8.34
C ASN A 267 -0.99 -42.82 6.91
N LYS A 268 -1.15 -43.67 5.88
CA LYS A 268 -1.23 -43.25 4.47
C LYS A 268 -2.44 -42.36 4.20
N ALA A 269 -3.62 -42.70 4.75
CA ALA A 269 -4.79 -41.84 4.63
C ALA A 269 -4.63 -40.53 5.40
N TYR A 270 -4.03 -40.58 6.59
CA TYR A 270 -3.81 -39.42 7.42
C TYR A 270 -2.74 -38.46 6.84
N SER A 271 -1.67 -38.98 6.25
CA SER A 271 -0.63 -38.17 5.60
C SER A 271 -1.16 -37.41 4.38
N GLN A 272 -2.12 -37.98 3.63
CA GLN A 272 -2.80 -37.26 2.55
C GLN A 272 -3.56 -36.04 3.06
N ILE A 273 -4.23 -36.15 4.21
CA ILE A 273 -4.95 -35.02 4.84
C ILE A 273 -3.95 -33.95 5.27
N LEU A 274 -2.88 -34.33 5.98
CA LEU A 274 -1.84 -33.39 6.45
C LEU A 274 -1.18 -32.62 5.30
N ARG A 275 -0.95 -33.29 4.16
CA ARG A 275 -0.39 -32.63 2.96
C ARG A 275 -1.34 -31.59 2.38
N VAL A 276 -2.64 -31.88 2.33
CA VAL A 276 -3.64 -30.91 1.87
C VAL A 276 -3.76 -29.73 2.85
N GLU A 277 -3.84 -29.98 4.16
CA GLU A 277 -3.89 -28.91 5.16
C GLU A 277 -2.66 -27.99 5.07
N ARG A 278 -1.46 -28.57 4.91
CA ARG A 278 -0.22 -27.82 4.69
C ARG A 278 -0.28 -27.02 3.39
N TRP A 279 -0.67 -27.64 2.28
CA TRP A 279 -0.78 -26.95 0.99
C TRP A 279 -1.77 -25.78 1.06
N GLU A 280 -2.93 -25.95 1.70
CA GLU A 280 -3.90 -24.88 1.89
C GLU A 280 -3.33 -23.73 2.72
N ALA A 281 -2.57 -24.03 3.78
CA ALA A 281 -1.89 -23.03 4.60
C ALA A 281 -0.78 -22.31 3.81
N GLU A 282 0.04 -23.03 3.05
CA GLU A 282 1.10 -22.49 2.21
C GLU A 282 0.54 -21.62 1.07
N GLU A 283 -0.58 -22.04 0.45
CA GLU A 283 -1.26 -21.31 -0.62
C GLU A 283 -1.99 -20.08 -0.09
N LYS A 284 -2.55 -20.14 1.12
CA LYS A 284 -3.07 -18.96 1.82
C LYS A 284 -1.95 -17.96 2.10
N ALA A 285 -0.85 -18.43 2.69
CA ALA A 285 0.35 -17.62 2.91
C ALA A 285 0.94 -17.06 1.61
N ARG A 286 0.87 -17.81 0.50
CA ARG A 286 1.30 -17.35 -0.84
C ARG A 286 0.42 -16.22 -1.36
N ARG A 287 -0.90 -16.29 -1.16
CA ARG A 287 -1.84 -15.22 -1.53
C ARG A 287 -1.59 -13.96 -0.69
N GLU A 288 -1.46 -14.09 0.62
CA GLU A 288 -1.13 -12.98 1.53
C GLU A 288 0.22 -12.33 1.16
N ARG A 289 1.21 -13.14 0.74
CA ARG A 289 2.50 -12.67 0.19
C ARG A 289 2.40 -11.80 -1.05
N GLN A 290 1.42 -12.01 -1.92
CA GLN A 290 1.24 -11.19 -3.13
C GLN A 290 0.61 -9.82 -2.82
N GLU A 291 -0.10 -9.73 -1.69
CA GLU A 291 -0.69 -8.48 -1.23
C GLU A 291 0.27 -7.67 -0.37
N LEU A 292 1.16 -8.33 0.37
CA LEU A 292 2.21 -7.72 1.18
C LEU A 292 3.02 -6.68 0.39
N VAL A 293 3.09 -5.46 0.92
CA VAL A 293 3.94 -4.38 0.42
C VAL A 293 4.91 -4.03 1.52
N PHE A 294 6.20 -4.24 1.27
CA PHE A 294 7.23 -3.80 2.19
C PHE A 294 7.33 -2.28 2.21
N THR A 295 7.48 -1.73 3.40
CA THR A 295 7.80 -0.33 3.63
C THR A 295 9.04 -0.27 4.52
N ILE A 296 9.70 0.89 4.60
CA ILE A 296 10.85 1.06 5.51
C ILE A 296 10.48 0.80 6.99
N HIS A 297 9.19 0.79 7.35
CA HIS A 297 8.74 0.51 8.71
C HIS A 297 8.35 -0.96 8.93
N THR A 298 8.38 -1.80 7.89
CA THR A 298 8.09 -3.23 8.05
C THR A 298 9.09 -3.84 9.03
N ARG A 299 8.57 -4.68 9.93
CA ARG A 299 9.39 -5.34 10.94
C ARG A 299 10.35 -6.32 10.28
N THR A 300 11.49 -6.56 10.92
CA THR A 300 12.53 -7.44 10.39
C THR A 300 12.08 -8.91 10.31
N ASP A 301 11.27 -9.38 11.26
CA ASP A 301 10.64 -10.71 11.24
C ASP A 301 9.70 -10.88 10.03
N ASP A 302 8.82 -9.90 9.80
CA ASP A 302 7.93 -9.90 8.63
C ASP A 302 8.71 -9.89 7.31
N ALA A 303 9.83 -9.16 7.26
CA ALA A 303 10.70 -9.09 6.09
C ALA A 303 11.45 -10.40 5.81
N VAL A 304 12.01 -11.03 6.85
CA VAL A 304 12.78 -12.28 6.73
C VAL A 304 11.88 -13.45 6.37
N PHE A 305 10.80 -13.67 7.13
CA PHE A 305 9.92 -14.81 6.89
C PHE A 305 8.95 -14.55 5.73
N LYS A 306 8.66 -13.28 5.40
CA LYS A 306 7.76 -12.89 4.31
C LYS A 306 6.41 -13.61 4.42
N GLY A 307 5.87 -13.76 5.62
CA GLY A 307 4.61 -14.50 5.86
C GLY A 307 4.63 -15.97 5.44
N ARG A 308 5.80 -16.62 5.34
CA ARG A 308 5.92 -18.07 5.10
C ARG A 308 5.38 -18.86 6.28
N VAL A 309 4.82 -20.03 5.98
CA VAL A 309 4.52 -21.04 7.00
C VAL A 309 5.86 -21.55 7.53
N ARG A 310 6.10 -21.33 8.84
CA ARG A 310 7.33 -21.77 9.49
C ARG A 310 7.30 -23.28 9.72
N VAL A 311 8.32 -23.99 9.26
CA VAL A 311 8.45 -25.44 9.47
C VAL A 311 9.04 -25.78 10.83
N ASN A 312 9.82 -24.89 11.44
CA ASN A 312 10.38 -25.07 12.78
C ASN A 312 9.29 -25.18 13.86
N LYS A 313 8.14 -24.51 13.66
CA LYS A 313 6.94 -24.58 14.52
C LYS A 313 5.99 -25.73 14.17
N MET A 314 6.39 -26.64 13.28
CA MET A 314 5.62 -27.85 13.00
C MET A 314 5.78 -28.86 14.14
N LYS A 315 4.72 -29.63 14.44
CA LYS A 315 4.80 -30.75 15.38
C LYS A 315 5.60 -31.90 14.78
N LEU A 316 6.46 -32.51 15.59
CA LEU A 316 7.27 -33.67 15.24
C LEU A 316 6.41 -34.82 14.72
N ASN A 317 5.30 -35.12 15.40
CA ASN A 317 4.44 -36.24 15.01
C ASN A 317 3.79 -36.03 13.62
N ASP A 318 3.42 -34.80 13.28
CA ASP A 318 2.89 -34.46 11.96
C ASP A 318 3.96 -34.69 10.88
N PHE A 319 5.23 -34.35 11.18
CA PHE A 319 6.37 -34.61 10.30
C PHE A 319 6.63 -36.11 10.14
N LEU A 320 6.77 -36.85 11.24
CA LEU A 320 7.01 -38.29 11.25
C LEU A 320 5.90 -39.03 10.49
N THR A 321 4.65 -38.63 10.69
CA THR A 321 3.50 -39.21 9.98
C THR A 321 3.53 -38.92 8.48
N MET A 322 3.82 -37.69 8.08
CA MET A 322 3.73 -37.25 6.69
C MET A 322 4.91 -37.71 5.82
N GLU A 323 6.10 -37.79 6.42
CA GLU A 323 7.36 -38.04 5.70
C GLU A 323 7.99 -39.40 6.02
N LEU A 324 7.65 -40.02 7.17
CA LEU A 324 8.32 -41.22 7.69
C LEU A 324 7.32 -42.31 8.14
N ASP A 325 6.10 -42.31 7.60
CA ASP A 325 5.03 -43.29 7.87
C ASP A 325 4.65 -43.46 9.36
N GLY A 326 4.94 -42.44 10.18
CA GLY A 326 4.72 -42.44 11.62
C GLY A 326 5.79 -43.20 12.42
N ARG A 327 6.92 -43.54 11.81
CA ARG A 327 8.06 -44.15 12.50
C ARG A 327 8.61 -43.19 13.56
N GLY A 328 8.81 -43.69 14.78
CA GLY A 328 9.28 -42.89 15.92
C GLY A 328 8.21 -42.01 16.61
N ALA A 329 6.97 -42.02 16.12
CA ALA A 329 5.87 -41.27 16.73
C ALA A 329 5.43 -41.91 18.06
N MET A 330 5.47 -41.14 19.14
CA MET A 330 5.12 -41.56 20.51
C MET A 330 4.26 -40.48 21.19
N ASP A 331 3.57 -40.84 22.28
CA ASP A 331 2.78 -39.85 23.06
C ASP A 331 3.69 -38.76 23.65
N ALA A 332 4.86 -39.16 24.16
CA ALA A 332 5.82 -38.27 24.79
C ALA A 332 6.42 -37.20 23.84
N ASN A 333 6.45 -37.47 22.53
CA ASN A 333 7.04 -36.57 21.53
C ASN A 333 6.00 -35.93 20.59
N ARG A 334 4.71 -36.03 20.96
CA ARG A 334 3.57 -35.65 20.12
C ARG A 334 3.52 -34.16 19.79
N ASP A 335 3.60 -33.31 20.82
CA ASP A 335 3.46 -31.86 20.72
C ASP A 335 4.83 -31.15 20.68
N VAL A 336 5.91 -31.92 20.57
CA VAL A 336 7.26 -31.39 20.41
C VAL A 336 7.36 -30.70 19.06
N LEU A 337 7.82 -29.46 19.05
CA LEU A 337 8.08 -28.72 17.81
C LEU A 337 9.38 -29.22 17.18
N LEU A 338 9.48 -29.13 15.85
CA LEU A 338 10.70 -29.53 15.16
C LEU A 338 11.93 -28.75 15.64
N GLU A 339 11.79 -27.47 15.97
CA GLU A 339 12.90 -26.68 16.54
C GLU A 339 13.48 -27.28 17.84
N GLU A 340 12.64 -27.86 18.69
CA GLU A 340 13.09 -28.49 19.94
C GLU A 340 13.65 -29.88 19.68
N PHE A 341 13.04 -30.61 18.75
CA PHE A 341 13.51 -31.94 18.36
C PHE A 341 14.90 -31.91 17.71
N PHE A 342 15.16 -30.97 16.80
CA PHE A 342 16.46 -30.91 16.12
C PHE A 342 17.60 -30.39 17.02
N LYS A 343 17.29 -29.69 18.14
CA LYS A 343 18.29 -29.35 19.17
C LYS A 343 18.81 -30.59 19.92
N ASP A 344 17.92 -31.52 20.25
CA ASP A 344 18.27 -32.75 20.95
C ASP A 344 17.32 -33.90 20.58
N SER A 345 17.58 -34.55 19.44
CA SER A 345 16.70 -35.59 18.91
C SER A 345 16.67 -36.86 19.77
N LYS A 346 17.76 -37.14 20.49
CA LYS A 346 17.88 -38.31 21.38
C LYS A 346 16.96 -38.23 22.58
N LYS A 347 16.67 -37.01 23.05
CA LYS A 347 15.74 -36.77 24.16
C LYS A 347 14.30 -37.20 23.84
N TYR A 348 13.91 -37.14 22.56
CA TYR A 348 12.52 -37.36 22.13
C TYR A 348 12.30 -38.68 21.40
N ILE A 349 13.37 -39.35 20.97
CA ILE A 349 13.34 -40.70 20.42
C ILE A 349 14.45 -41.51 21.11
N GLU A 350 14.06 -42.29 22.12
CA GLU A 350 14.98 -43.07 22.97
C GLU A 350 15.55 -44.30 22.23
N ASP A 351 14.81 -44.86 21.27
CA ASP A 351 15.28 -45.99 20.47
C ASP A 351 16.32 -45.52 19.43
N ALA A 352 17.58 -45.83 19.74
CA ALA A 352 18.73 -45.46 18.91
C ALA A 352 18.70 -46.08 17.50
N GLY A 353 18.10 -47.27 17.34
CA GLY A 353 17.96 -47.91 16.03
C GLY A 353 16.95 -47.17 15.17
N VAL A 354 15.78 -46.86 15.73
CA VAL A 354 14.73 -46.09 15.05
C VAL A 354 15.22 -44.68 14.71
N LEU A 355 15.92 -44.01 15.63
CA LEU A 355 16.49 -42.68 15.37
C LEU A 355 17.55 -42.74 14.25
N GLY A 356 18.41 -43.76 14.24
CA GLY A 356 19.42 -43.94 13.20
C GLY A 356 18.82 -44.14 11.81
N GLU A 357 17.74 -44.92 11.69
CA GLU A 357 16.99 -45.08 10.43
C GLU A 357 16.35 -43.77 9.96
N ILE A 358 15.75 -43.01 10.89
CA ILE A 358 15.15 -41.71 10.60
C ILE A 358 16.21 -40.74 10.08
N GLN A 359 17.36 -40.65 10.75
CA GLN A 359 18.47 -39.76 10.38
C GLN A 359 19.13 -40.15 9.04
N ALA A 360 19.10 -41.43 8.68
CA ALA A 360 19.59 -41.89 7.38
C ALA A 360 18.72 -41.42 6.20
N SER A 361 17.45 -41.05 6.45
CA SER A 361 16.50 -40.65 5.41
C SER A 361 16.79 -39.27 4.80
N ASP A 362 16.73 -39.19 3.47
CA ASP A 362 16.84 -37.91 2.75
C ASP A 362 15.73 -36.92 3.11
N ARG A 363 14.55 -37.40 3.53
CA ARG A 363 13.44 -36.55 3.99
C ARG A 363 13.79 -35.86 5.30
N TYR A 364 14.42 -36.58 6.22
CA TYR A 364 14.93 -36.03 7.47
C TYR A 364 16.00 -34.96 7.20
N LYS A 365 17.03 -35.27 6.41
CA LYS A 365 18.13 -34.33 6.11
C LYS A 365 17.69 -33.04 5.40
N ARG A 366 16.60 -33.10 4.63
CA ARG A 366 16.00 -31.89 4.03
C ARG A 366 15.24 -31.06 5.06
N MET A 367 14.46 -31.72 5.92
CA MET A 367 13.72 -31.03 6.98
C MET A 367 14.66 -30.42 8.02
N GLU A 368 15.69 -31.14 8.42
CA GLU A 368 16.73 -30.67 9.36
C GLU A 368 17.38 -29.38 8.87
N ARG A 369 17.82 -29.34 7.61
CA ARG A 369 18.37 -28.12 7.00
C ARG A 369 17.38 -26.96 7.00
N ALA A 370 16.13 -27.20 6.59
CA ALA A 370 15.12 -26.15 6.55
C ALA A 370 14.79 -25.59 7.95
N VAL A 371 14.71 -26.46 8.96
CA VAL A 371 14.46 -26.03 10.35
C VAL A 371 15.68 -25.29 10.91
N GLN A 372 16.89 -25.75 10.64
CA GLN A 372 18.11 -25.07 11.05
C GLN A 372 18.23 -23.68 10.42
N ASP A 373 17.98 -23.55 9.11
CA ASP A 373 17.97 -22.26 8.41
C ASP A 373 16.96 -21.28 9.06
N GLU A 374 15.75 -21.75 9.41
CA GLU A 374 14.74 -20.94 10.12
C GLU A 374 15.16 -20.57 11.54
N MET A 375 15.83 -21.46 12.26
CA MET A 375 16.35 -21.20 13.60
C MET A 375 17.49 -20.17 13.57
N ASP A 376 18.42 -20.29 12.62
CA ASP A 376 19.52 -19.33 12.43
C ASP A 376 18.96 -17.93 12.09
N MET A 377 17.91 -17.87 11.26
CA MET A 377 17.16 -16.64 10.99
C MET A 377 16.50 -16.05 12.24
N GLU A 378 15.87 -16.87 13.11
CA GLU A 378 15.30 -16.40 14.38
C GLU A 378 16.39 -15.87 15.33
N GLU A 379 17.56 -16.53 15.40
CA GLU A 379 18.68 -16.09 16.22
C GLU A 379 19.28 -14.76 15.73
N ASP A 380 19.44 -14.59 14.41
CA ASP A 380 19.85 -13.33 13.81
C ASP A 380 18.87 -12.20 14.15
N LEU A 381 17.56 -12.47 14.07
CA LEU A 381 16.53 -11.49 14.42
C LEU A 381 16.59 -11.10 15.90
N LEU A 382 16.80 -12.07 16.81
CA LEU A 382 17.00 -11.80 18.23
C LEU A 382 18.21 -10.90 18.49
N ARG A 383 19.36 -11.21 17.86
CA ARG A 383 20.57 -10.36 17.92
C ARG A 383 20.35 -8.97 17.33
N LEU A 384 19.55 -8.85 16.28
CA LEU A 384 19.16 -7.56 15.72
C LEU A 384 18.26 -6.78 16.68
N TYR A 385 17.32 -7.44 17.38
CA TYR A 385 16.48 -6.80 18.38
C TYR A 385 17.29 -6.28 19.58
N GLU A 386 18.31 -7.03 20.04
CA GLU A 386 19.24 -6.57 21.08
C GLU A 386 20.01 -5.30 20.68
N LYS A 387 20.19 -5.09 19.37
CA LYS A 387 20.84 -3.90 18.78
C LYS A 387 19.84 -2.83 18.32
N ASP A 388 18.58 -2.89 18.77
CA ASP A 388 17.49 -1.99 18.39
C ASP A 388 17.14 -1.96 16.87
N ILE A 389 17.41 -3.06 16.16
CA ILE A 389 17.09 -3.22 14.72
C ILE A 389 15.83 -4.05 14.55
N TYR A 390 14.68 -3.43 14.80
CA TYR A 390 13.37 -4.07 14.74
C TYR A 390 12.61 -3.86 13.42
N ASN A 391 13.13 -3.07 12.48
CA ASN A 391 12.49 -2.78 11.20
C ASN A 391 13.49 -2.50 10.07
N LEU A 392 13.00 -2.45 8.83
CA LEU A 392 13.81 -2.22 7.63
C LEU A 392 14.53 -0.87 7.63
N LEU A 393 13.99 0.18 8.26
CA LEU A 393 14.64 1.48 8.39
C LEU A 393 15.90 1.35 9.24
N ARG A 394 15.80 0.74 10.42
CA ARG A 394 16.95 0.47 11.29
C ARG A 394 17.97 -0.43 10.61
N TRP A 395 17.51 -1.41 9.84
CA TRP A 395 18.38 -2.24 9.00
C TRP A 395 19.13 -1.42 7.96
N LEU A 396 18.46 -0.49 7.26
CA LEU A 396 19.10 0.36 6.25
C LEU A 396 20.23 1.20 6.85
N VAL A 397 20.06 1.75 8.06
CA VAL A 397 21.06 2.58 8.77
C VAL A 397 22.10 1.75 9.53
N ALA A 398 21.87 0.44 9.69
CA ALA A 398 22.75 -0.39 10.50
C ALA A 398 24.19 -0.33 9.97
N SER A 399 25.15 -0.29 10.90
CA SER A 399 26.58 -0.22 10.56
C SER A 399 27.00 -1.44 9.74
N ALA A 400 28.07 -1.29 8.96
CA ALA A 400 28.62 -2.40 8.18
C ALA A 400 28.99 -3.60 9.08
N GLU A 401 29.46 -3.35 10.30
CA GLU A 401 29.74 -4.37 11.30
C GLU A 401 28.49 -5.14 11.72
N VAL A 402 27.37 -4.45 12.01
CA VAL A 402 26.12 -5.13 12.36
C VAL A 402 25.59 -5.93 11.17
N LYS A 403 25.62 -5.36 9.96
CA LYS A 403 25.23 -6.06 8.74
C LYS A 403 26.14 -7.24 8.37
N ALA A 404 27.38 -7.24 8.82
CA ALA A 404 28.32 -8.35 8.65
C ALA A 404 28.12 -9.46 9.69
N SER A 405 27.57 -9.12 10.86
CA SER A 405 27.28 -10.11 11.92
C SER A 405 26.04 -10.98 11.67
N VAL A 406 25.23 -10.66 10.66
CA VAL A 406 24.00 -11.39 10.30
C VAL A 406 24.31 -12.45 9.24
N HIS A 407 23.69 -13.63 9.36
CA HIS A 407 23.89 -14.71 8.41
C HIS A 407 23.47 -14.31 6.99
N GLY A 408 24.16 -14.86 5.97
CA GLY A 408 24.03 -14.45 4.58
C GLY A 408 22.59 -14.52 4.06
N THR A 409 21.84 -15.57 4.43
CA THR A 409 20.44 -15.76 4.03
C THR A 409 19.52 -14.68 4.62
N THR A 410 19.61 -14.44 5.94
CA THR A 410 18.82 -13.41 6.64
C THR A 410 19.09 -12.04 6.06
N LYS A 411 20.38 -11.72 5.83
CA LYS A 411 20.84 -10.47 5.23
C LYS A 411 20.23 -10.26 3.85
N GLN A 412 20.29 -11.27 2.98
CA GLN A 412 19.72 -11.20 1.63
C GLN A 412 18.21 -10.90 1.64
N PHE A 413 17.45 -11.50 2.57
CA PHE A 413 16.02 -11.19 2.69
C PHE A 413 15.76 -9.76 3.16
N LEU A 414 16.50 -9.28 4.16
CA LEU A 414 16.38 -7.91 4.65
C LEU A 414 16.76 -6.89 3.58
N ASP A 415 17.85 -7.11 2.84
CA ASP A 415 18.29 -6.23 1.75
C ASP A 415 17.29 -6.23 0.59
N ALA A 416 16.77 -7.39 0.19
CA ALA A 416 15.75 -7.48 -0.85
C ALA A 416 14.45 -6.78 -0.45
N ALA A 417 14.00 -6.94 0.80
CA ALA A 417 12.81 -6.28 1.31
C ALA A 417 13.02 -4.76 1.43
N ALA A 418 14.22 -4.31 1.82
CA ALA A 418 14.57 -2.90 1.89
C ALA A 418 14.61 -2.24 0.49
N GLU A 419 15.12 -2.95 -0.52
CA GLU A 419 15.07 -2.47 -1.91
C GLU A 419 13.65 -2.46 -2.48
N GLU A 420 12.83 -3.47 -2.17
CA GLU A 420 11.41 -3.48 -2.52
C GLU A 420 10.66 -2.30 -1.87
N ALA A 421 11.00 -1.97 -0.62
CA ALA A 421 10.45 -0.81 0.10
C ALA A 421 10.89 0.54 -0.50
N ARG A 422 12.07 0.62 -1.12
CA ARG A 422 12.55 1.84 -1.81
C ARG A 422 11.87 2.04 -3.17
N ASN A 423 11.64 0.96 -3.90
CA ASN A 423 11.15 0.97 -5.27
C ASN A 423 9.90 0.09 -5.48
N PRO A 424 8.76 0.43 -4.87
CA PRO A 424 7.62 -0.46 -4.95
C PRO A 424 6.96 -0.44 -6.33
N LYS A 425 6.60 -1.62 -6.82
CA LYS A 425 5.97 -1.83 -8.14
C LYS A 425 4.51 -1.35 -8.21
N LYS A 426 3.82 -1.24 -7.06
CA LYS A 426 2.42 -0.77 -6.99
C LYS A 426 2.37 0.76 -7.01
N SER A 427 1.51 1.35 -7.84
CA SER A 427 1.40 2.81 -8.01
C SER A 427 0.89 3.55 -6.76
N SER A 428 0.16 2.86 -5.87
CA SER A 428 -0.32 3.35 -4.58
C SER A 428 0.70 3.24 -3.45
N ALA A 429 1.82 2.53 -3.67
CA ALA A 429 2.81 2.33 -2.64
C ALA A 429 3.70 3.57 -2.44
N PRO A 430 4.29 3.74 -1.25
CA PRO A 430 5.14 4.89 -0.94
C PRO A 430 6.32 4.97 -1.91
N ARG A 431 6.54 6.14 -2.53
CA ARG A 431 7.61 6.30 -3.52
C ARG A 431 8.77 7.10 -2.95
N TYR A 432 9.97 6.55 -3.02
CA TYR A 432 11.20 7.27 -2.71
C TYR A 432 11.47 8.40 -3.72
N LEU A 433 11.88 9.57 -3.24
CA LEU A 433 12.26 10.70 -4.08
C LEU A 433 13.77 10.90 -3.99
N GLU A 434 14.48 10.23 -4.90
CA GLU A 434 15.93 10.30 -4.99
C GLU A 434 16.42 11.74 -5.17
N GLY A 435 17.41 12.14 -4.35
CA GLY A 435 17.95 13.50 -4.28
C GLY A 435 16.98 14.57 -3.78
N GLY A 436 15.76 14.19 -3.34
CA GLY A 436 14.76 15.13 -2.86
C GLY A 436 15.09 15.72 -1.48
N TYR A 437 15.75 14.93 -0.63
CA TYR A 437 16.19 15.38 0.70
C TYR A 437 17.31 16.41 0.52
N GLU A 438 18.35 16.04 -0.21
CA GLU A 438 19.55 16.81 -0.47
C GLU A 438 19.22 18.11 -1.20
N SER A 439 18.25 18.09 -2.12
CA SER A 439 17.81 19.30 -2.82
C SER A 439 17.21 20.35 -1.88
N VAL A 440 16.42 19.92 -0.90
CA VAL A 440 15.80 20.85 0.08
C VAL A 440 16.83 21.25 1.12
N TYR A 441 17.59 20.29 1.66
CA TYR A 441 18.61 20.54 2.69
C TYR A 441 19.71 21.48 2.17
N ASN A 442 20.21 21.27 0.95
CA ASN A 442 21.27 22.08 0.36
C ASN A 442 20.73 23.29 -0.44
N ALA A 443 19.50 23.75 -0.16
CA ALA A 443 18.94 24.92 -0.83
C ALA A 443 19.84 26.15 -0.62
N ARG A 444 20.11 26.89 -1.70
CA ARG A 444 21.07 28.00 -1.69
C ARG A 444 20.40 29.29 -1.22
N TRP A 445 21.10 30.02 -0.36
CA TRP A 445 20.66 31.32 0.11
C TRP A 445 20.99 32.45 -0.86
N SER A 446 20.08 33.41 -0.91
CA SER A 446 20.28 34.75 -1.46
C SER A 446 19.40 35.72 -0.70
N HIS A 447 19.66 37.01 -0.80
CA HIS A 447 18.88 38.03 -0.11
C HIS A 447 18.79 39.33 -0.90
N VAL A 448 17.79 40.12 -0.57
CA VAL A 448 17.55 41.46 -1.13
C VAL A 448 17.57 42.48 -0.01
N VAL A 449 18.42 43.47 -0.16
CA VAL A 449 18.54 44.59 0.77
C VAL A 449 18.04 45.88 0.14
N GLU A 450 17.40 46.68 0.96
CA GLU A 450 17.01 48.04 0.66
C GLU A 450 18.19 48.98 0.95
N VAL A 451 18.61 49.75 -0.05
CA VAL A 451 19.66 50.76 0.08
C VAL A 451 19.06 52.14 -0.21
N PRO A 452 19.29 53.15 0.66
CA PRO A 452 18.87 54.52 0.38
C PRO A 452 19.63 55.07 -0.83
N ASP A 453 18.93 55.65 -1.80
CA ASP A 453 19.52 56.35 -2.95
C ASP A 453 18.92 57.76 -3.04
N GLY A 454 19.69 58.75 -3.53
CA GLY A 454 19.36 60.18 -3.44
C GLY A 454 18.02 60.59 -4.06
N GLU A 455 17.45 59.76 -4.94
CA GLU A 455 16.14 59.95 -5.60
C GLU A 455 15.08 58.89 -5.22
N GLY A 456 15.38 57.96 -4.30
CA GLY A 456 14.44 56.95 -3.84
C GLY A 456 15.09 55.71 -3.23
N THR A 457 14.30 54.65 -3.08
CA THR A 457 14.79 53.40 -2.48
C THR A 457 15.22 52.40 -3.55
N ARG A 458 16.49 51.96 -3.53
CA ARG A 458 17.03 50.91 -4.40
C ARG A 458 17.00 49.53 -3.72
N MET A 459 16.72 48.48 -4.50
CA MET A 459 16.84 47.08 -4.06
C MET A 459 18.12 46.47 -4.63
N GLU A 460 18.99 45.96 -3.77
CA GLU A 460 20.20 45.23 -4.17
C GLU A 460 20.05 43.74 -3.88
N VAL A 461 20.32 42.91 -4.89
CA VAL A 461 20.32 41.45 -4.78
C VAL A 461 21.73 40.99 -4.43
N LYS A 462 21.85 40.13 -3.42
CA LYS A 462 23.12 39.58 -2.93
C LYS A 462 23.01 38.06 -2.80
N GLU A 463 24.07 37.36 -3.15
CA GLU A 463 24.17 35.92 -2.95
C GLU A 463 24.55 35.61 -1.49
N GLY A 464 24.13 34.44 -1.00
CA GLY A 464 24.41 33.98 0.36
C GLY A 464 23.37 34.42 1.39
N GLU A 465 23.55 33.93 2.62
CA GLU A 465 22.72 34.27 3.77
C GLU A 465 22.97 35.73 4.19
N PRO A 466 21.93 36.51 4.55
CA PRO A 466 22.14 37.88 5.00
C PRO A 466 22.96 37.92 6.30
N PRO A 467 23.91 38.86 6.46
CA PRO A 467 24.72 39.00 7.69
C PRO A 467 23.88 39.25 8.95
N GLN A 468 22.72 39.91 8.78
CA GLN A 468 21.76 40.16 9.84
C GLN A 468 20.34 40.03 9.26
N SER A 469 19.55 39.14 9.85
CA SER A 469 18.12 38.99 9.55
C SER A 469 17.30 40.04 10.32
N TRP A 470 15.98 39.87 10.36
CA TRP A 470 15.10 40.76 11.12
C TRP A 470 15.24 40.54 12.63
N THR A 471 15.20 41.64 13.38
CA THR A 471 15.10 41.62 14.84
C THR A 471 13.63 41.57 15.26
N TYR A 472 13.35 40.81 16.31
CA TYR A 472 12.01 40.69 16.87
C TYR A 472 12.03 40.97 18.37
N LYS A 473 10.98 41.61 18.86
CA LYS A 473 10.69 41.81 20.27
C LYS A 473 9.51 40.94 20.69
N ALA A 474 9.58 40.40 21.91
CA ALA A 474 8.47 39.67 22.50
C ALA A 474 7.38 40.65 22.94
N VAL A 475 6.13 40.41 22.54
CA VAL A 475 4.99 41.27 22.86
C VAL A 475 3.80 40.42 23.28
N GLY A 476 3.75 40.02 24.56
CA GLY A 476 2.84 38.98 25.03
C GLY A 476 3.37 37.59 24.64
N ASN A 477 2.49 36.70 24.15
CA ASN A 477 2.87 35.37 23.65
C ASN A 477 3.27 35.39 22.16
N THR A 478 3.59 36.56 21.61
CA THR A 478 3.79 36.76 20.17
C THR A 478 5.06 37.55 19.90
N LEU A 479 5.50 37.56 18.64
CA LEU A 479 6.67 38.30 18.18
C LEU A 479 6.27 39.45 17.27
N GLU A 480 6.85 40.63 17.48
CA GLU A 480 6.74 41.76 16.59
C GLU A 480 8.10 42.15 16.05
N LYS A 481 8.14 42.59 14.79
CA LYS A 481 9.36 43.13 14.19
C LYS A 481 9.82 44.34 15.00
N ASP A 482 11.08 44.35 15.37
CA ASP A 482 11.69 45.46 16.11
C ASP A 482 12.34 46.45 15.14
N ASP A 483 11.52 47.38 14.65
CA ASP A 483 11.94 48.43 13.72
C ASP A 483 12.80 49.53 14.38
N GLY A 484 12.93 49.54 15.72
CA GLY A 484 13.65 50.58 16.46
C GLY A 484 15.17 50.39 16.54
N VAL A 485 15.67 49.19 16.23
CA VAL A 485 17.08 48.80 16.40
C VAL A 485 17.94 49.15 15.17
N GLN A 486 17.34 49.41 14.00
CA GLN A 486 18.09 49.69 12.77
C GLN A 486 18.53 51.16 12.69
N GLN A 487 19.84 51.39 12.61
CA GLN A 487 20.41 52.72 12.38
C GLN A 487 19.89 53.33 11.07
N SER A 488 19.55 54.63 11.10
CA SER A 488 19.16 55.38 9.91
C SER A 488 20.27 55.33 8.86
N GLY A 489 19.99 54.83 7.66
CA GLY A 489 20.94 54.69 6.57
C GLY A 489 21.59 53.31 6.39
N ALA A 490 21.40 52.37 7.31
CA ALA A 490 21.90 51.00 7.14
C ALA A 490 21.06 50.22 6.08
N PRO A 491 21.69 49.34 5.27
CA PRO A 491 20.95 48.46 4.36
C PRO A 491 19.93 47.62 5.12
N ARG A 492 18.65 47.67 4.69
CA ARG A 492 17.57 46.95 5.39
C ARG A 492 17.24 45.65 4.69
N SER A 493 17.28 44.53 5.39
CA SER A 493 16.84 43.23 4.87
C SER A 493 15.35 43.28 4.50
N ARG A 494 15.01 42.93 3.25
CA ARG A 494 13.63 42.93 2.73
C ARG A 494 13.15 41.56 2.26
N LEU A 495 14.06 40.74 1.75
CA LEU A 495 13.72 39.41 1.29
C LEU A 495 14.91 38.48 1.49
N MET A 496 14.65 37.27 1.97
CA MET A 496 15.58 36.14 1.81
C MET A 496 14.99 35.18 0.80
N VAL A 497 15.84 34.46 0.09
CA VAL A 497 15.45 33.52 -0.95
C VAL A 497 16.23 32.23 -0.80
N LEU A 498 15.50 31.12 -0.77
CA LEU A 498 16.06 29.77 -0.80
C LEU A 498 15.78 29.13 -2.15
N ALA A 499 16.83 28.80 -2.89
CA ALA A 499 16.74 28.15 -4.18
C ALA A 499 17.04 26.64 -4.06
N SER A 500 16.04 25.80 -4.31
CA SER A 500 16.16 24.33 -4.32
C SER A 500 16.25 23.79 -5.75
N GLU A 501 17.23 22.94 -6.04
CA GLU A 501 17.50 22.43 -7.40
C GLU A 501 16.30 21.69 -8.01
N LYS A 502 15.70 20.77 -7.24
CA LYS A 502 14.50 20.00 -7.59
C LYS A 502 13.20 20.71 -7.17
N GLY A 503 13.28 21.94 -6.67
CA GLY A 503 12.13 22.69 -6.15
C GLY A 503 11.66 22.20 -4.78
N TRP A 504 10.39 22.41 -4.47
CA TRP A 504 9.83 22.23 -3.13
C TRP A 504 8.66 21.23 -3.15
N PRO A 505 8.27 20.63 -2.02
CA PRO A 505 7.22 19.59 -1.99
C PRO A 505 5.89 19.97 -2.66
N TYR A 506 5.50 21.24 -2.58
CA TYR A 506 4.28 21.73 -3.21
C TYR A 506 4.32 21.67 -4.75
N SER A 507 5.53 21.71 -5.35
CA SER A 507 5.71 21.70 -6.80
C SER A 507 6.00 20.31 -7.38
N TRP A 508 6.46 19.35 -6.58
CA TRP A 508 6.78 17.98 -7.02
C TRP A 508 5.60 17.18 -7.58
N LYS A 509 4.36 17.62 -7.34
CA LYS A 509 3.15 16.99 -7.90
C LYS A 509 2.99 17.24 -9.41
N TRP A 510 3.56 18.34 -9.93
CA TRP A 510 3.32 18.83 -11.28
C TRP A 510 4.60 18.74 -12.11
N LYS A 511 4.79 17.60 -12.79
CA LYS A 511 6.00 17.29 -13.59
C LYS A 511 6.26 18.22 -14.78
N GLU A 512 5.35 19.13 -15.13
CA GLU A 512 5.37 19.87 -16.41
C GLU A 512 5.57 21.38 -16.30
N ASN A 513 5.69 21.96 -15.11
CA ASN A 513 6.03 23.37 -15.00
C ASN A 513 7.49 23.56 -14.63
N LYS A 514 8.13 24.57 -15.25
CA LYS A 514 9.35 25.23 -14.78
C LYS A 514 9.09 25.75 -13.36
N SER A 515 9.03 24.85 -12.39
CA SER A 515 8.67 25.12 -11.00
C SER A 515 9.54 26.27 -10.53
N THR A 516 8.91 27.26 -9.90
CA THR A 516 9.64 28.26 -9.12
C THR A 516 10.51 27.51 -8.12
N ARG A 517 11.83 27.57 -8.32
CA ARG A 517 12.83 26.93 -7.45
C ARG A 517 13.02 27.72 -6.15
N ASP A 518 12.51 28.95 -6.15
CA ASP A 518 12.77 29.96 -5.15
C ASP A 518 11.64 30.00 -4.11
N CYS A 519 12.01 29.89 -2.85
CA CYS A 519 11.16 30.15 -1.69
C CYS A 519 11.47 31.57 -1.17
N HIS A 520 10.50 32.48 -1.32
CA HIS A 520 10.63 33.86 -0.90
C HIS A 520 10.24 34.02 0.58
N VAL A 521 11.15 34.52 1.40
CA VAL A 521 11.01 34.66 2.86
C VAL A 521 11.08 36.13 3.23
N ASN A 522 9.96 36.71 3.66
CA ASN A 522 9.92 38.06 4.24
C ASN A 522 9.92 37.98 5.77
N CYS A 523 9.83 39.14 6.43
CA CYS A 523 9.83 39.21 7.89
C CYS A 523 8.68 38.44 8.56
N GLU A 524 7.52 38.33 7.90
CA GLU A 524 6.38 37.58 8.44
C GLU A 524 6.61 36.07 8.37
N VAL A 525 7.20 35.58 7.27
CA VAL A 525 7.57 34.17 7.15
C VAL A 525 8.67 33.79 8.15
N GLU A 526 9.67 34.65 8.32
CA GLU A 526 10.72 34.45 9.32
C GLU A 526 10.15 34.46 10.75
N ARG A 527 9.17 35.34 11.03
CA ARG A 527 8.48 35.42 12.32
C ARG A 527 7.81 34.10 12.70
N VAL A 528 7.15 33.44 11.73
CA VAL A 528 6.53 32.13 11.94
C VAL A 528 7.59 31.11 12.36
N TRP A 529 8.75 31.10 11.70
CA TRP A 529 9.85 30.23 12.10
C TRP A 529 10.37 30.55 13.51
N GLN A 530 10.53 31.82 13.87
CA GLN A 530 10.99 32.20 15.21
C GLN A 530 10.04 31.72 16.32
N ILE A 531 8.72 31.75 16.08
CA ILE A 531 7.73 31.17 17.01
C ILE A 531 7.96 29.66 17.13
N VAL A 532 7.96 28.94 16.01
CA VAL A 532 8.17 27.48 15.99
C VAL A 532 9.50 27.08 16.62
N LYS A 533 10.57 27.85 16.37
CA LYS A 533 11.89 27.64 16.97
C LYS A 533 11.86 27.82 18.48
N GLY A 534 11.10 28.78 18.99
CA GLY A 534 10.82 28.97 20.41
C GLY A 534 10.20 27.72 21.02
N ASP A 535 9.13 27.20 20.42
CA ASP A 535 8.45 25.98 20.90
C ASP A 535 9.37 24.76 20.90
N LEU A 536 10.16 24.59 19.84
CA LEU A 536 11.13 23.47 19.76
C LEU A 536 12.19 23.60 20.85
N THR A 537 12.64 24.82 21.14
CA THR A 537 13.63 25.07 22.19
C THR A 537 13.08 24.76 23.57
N GLU A 538 11.84 25.16 23.85
CA GLU A 538 11.13 24.85 25.10
C GLU A 538 10.89 23.33 25.22
N TRP A 539 10.35 22.71 24.16
CA TRP A 539 10.05 21.27 24.11
C TRP A 539 11.29 20.39 24.31
N PHE A 540 12.45 20.80 23.80
CA PHE A 540 13.71 20.05 23.94
C PHE A 540 14.66 20.61 25.00
N SER A 541 14.17 21.46 25.90
CA SER A 541 14.94 21.95 27.03
C SER A 541 15.14 20.84 28.08
N SER A 542 16.26 20.89 28.81
CA SER A 542 16.69 19.88 29.78
C SER A 542 16.09 20.07 31.19
N HIS A 543 15.17 21.02 31.38
CA HIS A 543 14.50 21.23 32.67
C HIS A 543 13.44 20.14 32.83
N GLY A 544 13.66 19.24 33.80
CA GLY A 544 12.95 17.97 33.97
C GLY A 544 11.51 18.06 34.45
N GLU A 545 10.64 18.78 33.74
CA GLU A 545 9.20 18.56 33.81
C GLU A 545 8.79 17.61 32.69
N ALA A 546 8.32 16.43 33.07
CA ALA A 546 7.93 15.34 32.17
C ALA A 546 6.70 15.65 31.28
N ASP A 547 6.21 16.89 31.27
CA ASP A 547 4.89 17.27 30.79
C ASP A 547 4.85 18.33 29.67
N PHE A 548 5.99 18.84 29.19
CA PHE A 548 5.99 19.77 28.05
C PHE A 548 5.60 19.06 26.75
N LYS A 549 4.35 19.27 26.34
CA LYS A 549 3.83 18.82 25.05
C LYS A 549 4.18 19.85 23.98
N PRO A 550 4.55 19.42 22.77
CA PRO A 550 4.83 20.35 21.69
C PRO A 550 3.57 21.13 21.30
N ASN A 551 3.72 22.45 21.18
CA ASN A 551 2.63 23.34 20.78
C ASN A 551 2.13 23.00 19.37
N GLN A 552 0.82 23.13 19.20
CA GLN A 552 0.13 22.94 17.94
C GLN A 552 -0.23 24.32 17.40
N HIS A 553 0.19 24.63 16.18
CA HIS A 553 -0.01 25.95 15.59
C HIS A 553 -0.98 25.93 14.42
N LEU A 554 -1.73 27.02 14.29
CA LEU A 554 -2.59 27.30 13.15
C LEU A 554 -2.13 28.62 12.51
N LEU A 555 -1.44 28.50 11.37
CA LEU A 555 -1.03 29.62 10.55
C LEU A 555 -2.17 30.05 9.63
N ILE A 556 -2.71 31.24 9.87
CA ILE A 556 -3.73 31.87 9.02
C ILE A 556 -3.08 33.02 8.27
N GLY A 557 -3.24 33.03 6.95
CA GLY A 557 -2.79 34.13 6.10
C GLY A 557 -3.68 34.32 4.90
N THR A 558 -3.61 35.49 4.28
CA THR A 558 -4.39 35.86 3.09
C THR A 558 -4.28 34.77 2.00
N PRO A 559 -5.40 34.35 1.38
CA PRO A 559 -5.34 33.45 0.24
C PRO A 559 -4.44 33.99 -0.89
N GLY A 560 -3.63 33.13 -1.51
CA GLY A 560 -2.78 33.54 -2.63
C GLY A 560 -1.43 34.17 -2.27
N ILE A 561 -1.12 34.43 -1.00
CA ILE A 561 0.23 34.92 -0.61
C ILE A 561 1.29 33.81 -0.55
N GLY A 562 0.92 32.58 -0.89
CA GLY A 562 1.86 31.47 -1.00
C GLY A 562 2.27 30.85 0.33
N LYS A 563 1.38 30.74 1.32
CA LYS A 563 1.67 30.08 2.62
C LYS A 563 2.45 28.76 2.46
N SER A 564 2.00 27.88 1.59
CA SER A 564 2.66 26.59 1.32
C SER A 564 4.01 26.74 0.60
N MET A 565 4.11 27.76 -0.26
CA MET A 565 5.29 28.06 -1.06
C MET A 565 6.40 28.74 -0.25
N ALA A 566 6.04 29.66 0.64
CA ALA A 566 6.94 30.46 1.45
C ALA A 566 7.05 29.87 2.86
N ALA A 567 6.04 30.05 3.72
CA ALA A 567 6.08 29.58 5.10
C ALA A 567 6.29 28.07 5.24
N GLY A 568 5.53 27.24 4.52
CA GLY A 568 5.66 25.78 4.59
C GLY A 568 7.02 25.27 4.11
N SER A 569 7.51 25.79 2.98
CA SER A 569 8.85 25.46 2.46
C SER A 569 9.97 25.93 3.40
N TYR A 570 9.85 27.14 3.93
CA TYR A 570 10.86 27.71 4.83
C TYR A 570 10.91 26.95 6.16
N LEU A 571 9.75 26.65 6.75
CA LEU A 571 9.65 25.81 7.94
C LEU A 571 10.25 24.43 7.69
N LEU A 572 9.98 23.81 6.54
CA LEU A 572 10.59 22.54 6.18
C LEU A 572 12.12 22.66 6.15
N TYR A 573 12.66 23.65 5.43
CA TYR A 573 14.10 23.88 5.37
C TYR A 573 14.72 24.00 6.76
N GLN A 574 14.12 24.85 7.60
CA GLN A 574 14.59 25.11 8.95
C GLN A 574 14.50 23.89 9.88
N LEU A 575 13.40 23.12 9.82
CA LEU A 575 13.23 21.89 10.60
C LEU A 575 14.21 20.78 10.20
N LEU A 576 14.59 20.73 8.92
CA LEU A 576 15.64 19.81 8.45
C LEU A 576 17.03 20.18 8.98
N HIS A 577 17.29 21.48 9.20
CA HIS A 577 18.54 21.98 9.80
C HIS A 577 18.54 21.99 11.34
N TYR A 578 17.39 21.75 11.97
CA TYR A 578 17.33 21.54 13.41
C TYR A 578 18.10 20.28 13.82
N ASP A 579 18.45 20.14 15.10
CA ASP A 579 19.14 18.98 15.65
C ASP A 579 18.40 17.66 15.28
N ALA A 580 19.12 16.74 14.63
CA ALA A 580 18.59 15.47 14.13
C ALA A 580 18.39 14.42 15.24
N GLU A 581 19.11 14.54 16.36
CA GLU A 581 18.94 13.65 17.52
C GLU A 581 17.63 13.98 18.26
N LYS A 582 17.30 15.28 18.33
CA LYS A 582 16.06 15.78 18.94
C LYS A 582 14.85 15.60 18.03
N LEU A 583 15.01 15.92 16.74
CA LEU A 583 13.94 15.89 15.75
C LEU A 583 14.35 15.05 14.54
N GLN A 584 13.84 13.82 14.45
CA GLN A 584 14.27 12.82 13.47
C GLN A 584 13.50 12.87 12.15
N VAL A 585 12.26 13.37 12.17
CA VAL A 585 11.35 13.32 11.02
C VAL A 585 10.60 14.63 10.83
N VAL A 586 10.43 15.06 9.58
CA VAL A 586 9.53 16.16 9.21
C VAL A 586 8.54 15.65 8.17
N ALA A 587 7.25 15.74 8.44
CA ALA A 587 6.19 15.32 7.52
C ALA A 587 5.50 16.55 6.94
N TYR A 588 5.49 16.69 5.61
CA TYR A 588 4.77 17.76 4.92
C TYR A 588 3.59 17.17 4.14
N SER A 589 2.37 17.44 4.58
CA SER A 589 1.13 16.89 4.00
C SER A 589 0.27 17.96 3.34
N PHE A 590 -0.31 17.62 2.19
CA PHE A 590 -1.17 18.50 1.38
C PHE A 590 -2.59 17.95 1.30
N GLY A 591 -3.52 18.60 2.00
CA GLY A 591 -4.92 18.19 2.11
C GLY A 591 -5.11 16.77 2.67
N GLY A 592 -4.06 16.20 3.28
CA GLY A 592 -3.98 14.81 3.71
C GLY A 592 -3.97 13.76 2.59
N SER A 593 -4.02 14.18 1.33
CA SER A 593 -4.02 13.28 0.17
C SER A 593 -2.62 12.90 -0.31
N THR A 594 -1.62 13.72 0.02
CA THR A 594 -0.23 13.49 -0.36
C THR A 594 0.64 13.94 0.79
N THR A 595 1.49 13.05 1.29
CA THR A 595 2.40 13.34 2.41
C THR A 595 3.82 13.00 2.01
N TYR A 596 4.72 13.95 2.19
CA TYR A 596 6.16 13.76 2.03
C TYR A 596 6.78 13.62 3.42
N VAL A 597 7.40 12.49 3.69
CA VAL A 597 8.09 12.22 4.95
C VAL A 597 9.58 12.37 4.72
N PHE A 598 10.18 13.38 5.33
CA PHE A 598 11.61 13.63 5.36
C PHE A 598 12.18 12.96 6.60
N ASN A 599 12.95 11.89 6.40
CA ASN A 599 13.66 11.21 7.47
C ASN A 599 15.09 11.76 7.52
N LYS A 600 15.42 12.44 8.62
CA LYS A 600 16.73 13.08 8.82
C LYS A 600 17.82 12.09 9.21
N THR A 601 17.45 10.94 9.77
CA THR A 601 18.39 9.88 10.18
C THR A 601 19.03 9.21 8.97
N ILE A 602 18.24 8.95 7.93
CA ILE A 602 18.73 8.35 6.68
C ILE A 602 18.86 9.35 5.53
N GLN A 603 18.52 10.62 5.77
CA GLN A 603 18.53 11.69 4.77
C GLN A 603 17.71 11.37 3.52
N THR A 604 16.44 10.99 3.73
CA THR A 604 15.59 10.52 2.63
C THR A 604 14.21 11.17 2.61
N VAL A 605 13.57 11.18 1.44
CA VAL A 605 12.18 11.61 1.30
C VAL A 605 11.33 10.52 0.68
N THR A 606 10.22 10.19 1.35
CA THR A 606 9.24 9.22 0.86
C THR A 606 7.90 9.90 0.66
N ARG A 607 7.30 9.71 -0.53
CA ARG A 607 5.99 10.25 -0.89
C ARG A 607 4.90 9.19 -0.72
N TYR A 608 3.91 9.49 0.12
CA TYR A 608 2.72 8.69 0.38
C TYR A 608 1.52 9.32 -0.33
N LEU A 609 0.77 8.52 -1.10
CA LEU A 609 -0.43 8.94 -1.82
C LEU A 609 -1.67 8.33 -1.16
N GLY A 610 -2.69 9.14 -0.91
CA GLY A 610 -3.93 8.76 -0.24
C GLY A 610 -3.94 9.10 1.26
N GLY A 611 -5.15 9.37 1.77
CA GLY A 611 -5.38 9.72 3.18
C GLY A 611 -5.05 8.61 4.15
N GLU A 612 -5.36 7.36 3.79
CA GLU A 612 -5.06 6.19 4.61
C GLU A 612 -3.55 5.93 4.70
N ALA A 613 -2.86 5.88 3.55
CA ALA A 613 -1.40 5.68 3.53
C ALA A 613 -0.65 6.78 4.30
N SER A 614 -1.08 8.03 4.15
CA SER A 614 -0.54 9.18 4.88
C SER A 614 -0.74 9.07 6.40
N ARG A 615 -1.87 8.54 6.85
CA ARG A 615 -2.13 8.32 8.27
C ARG A 615 -1.33 7.16 8.83
N ASN A 616 -1.30 6.05 8.10
CA ASN A 616 -0.64 4.83 8.55
C ASN A 616 0.86 5.07 8.76
N VAL A 617 1.53 5.79 7.86
CA VAL A 617 2.95 6.12 8.06
C VAL A 617 3.20 6.97 9.31
N LEU A 618 2.37 7.97 9.59
CA LEU A 618 2.53 8.79 10.79
C LEU A 618 2.32 7.94 12.06
N HIS A 619 1.33 7.03 12.04
CA HIS A 619 1.12 6.07 13.13
C HIS A 619 2.30 5.11 13.31
N ASP A 620 2.86 4.60 12.21
CA ASP A 620 4.00 3.70 12.25
C ASP A 620 5.21 4.42 12.85
N LEU A 621 5.55 5.61 12.35
CA LEU A 621 6.64 6.45 12.88
C LEU A 621 6.51 6.71 14.38
N ARG A 622 5.29 7.00 14.85
CA ARG A 622 4.98 7.14 16.28
C ARG A 622 5.20 5.83 17.04
N ARG A 623 4.75 4.69 16.52
CA ARG A 623 5.01 3.36 17.12
C ARG A 623 6.50 3.06 17.22
N LEU A 624 7.31 3.57 16.29
CA LEU A 624 8.77 3.47 16.35
C LEU A 624 9.40 4.46 17.35
N LYS A 625 8.60 5.21 18.12
CA LYS A 625 8.99 6.25 19.08
C LYS A 625 9.87 7.35 18.47
N MET A 626 9.74 7.58 17.16
CA MET A 626 10.45 8.67 16.51
C MET A 626 9.80 10.00 16.89
N LYS A 627 10.62 11.02 17.12
CA LYS A 627 10.16 12.40 17.32
C LYS A 627 10.16 13.13 15.99
N GLY A 628 9.10 13.89 15.71
CA GLY A 628 9.01 14.62 14.46
C GLY A 628 8.08 15.83 14.51
N TYR A 629 8.00 16.50 13.36
CA TYR A 629 7.20 17.71 13.18
C TYR A 629 6.33 17.59 11.93
N VAL A 630 5.07 18.01 12.01
CA VAL A 630 4.12 17.94 10.90
C VAL A 630 3.78 19.34 10.38
N ILE A 631 3.99 19.56 9.09
CA ILE A 631 3.48 20.71 8.34
C ILE A 631 2.26 20.24 7.56
N TYR A 632 1.09 20.76 7.89
CA TYR A 632 -0.18 20.38 7.29
C TYR A 632 -0.78 21.52 6.48
N ASP A 633 -0.75 21.43 5.15
CA ASP A 633 -1.30 22.44 4.25
C ASP A 633 -2.73 22.11 3.81
N VAL A 634 -3.66 23.02 4.09
CA VAL A 634 -5.09 22.84 3.81
C VAL A 634 -5.42 23.30 2.40
N THR A 635 -5.82 22.38 1.53
CA THR A 635 -6.07 22.68 0.10
C THR A 635 -7.54 22.95 -0.26
N GLU A 636 -8.52 22.21 0.28
CA GLU A 636 -9.96 22.45 -0.01
C GLU A 636 -10.91 21.66 0.92
N LYS A 637 -10.83 20.32 0.92
CA LYS A 637 -11.42 19.45 1.96
C LYS A 637 -10.26 18.81 2.72
N GLY A 638 -9.79 19.49 3.76
CA GLY A 638 -8.76 18.95 4.64
C GLY A 638 -9.22 17.67 5.33
N MET A 639 -8.26 16.86 5.75
CA MET A 639 -8.49 15.77 6.69
C MET A 639 -9.04 16.36 7.99
N PRO A 640 -10.02 15.70 8.64
CA PRO A 640 -10.50 16.12 9.94
C PRO A 640 -9.37 16.24 10.96
N ALA A 641 -9.39 17.27 11.80
CA ALA A 641 -8.44 17.46 12.91
C ALA A 641 -8.30 16.21 13.81
N SER A 642 -9.38 15.43 13.94
CA SER A 642 -9.38 14.15 14.65
C SER A 642 -8.39 13.11 14.10
N CYS A 643 -7.99 13.21 12.83
CA CYS A 643 -6.93 12.35 12.26
C CYS A 643 -5.56 12.63 12.89
N PHE A 644 -5.39 13.82 13.46
CA PHE A 644 -4.14 14.29 14.02
C PHE A 644 -4.12 14.39 15.55
N SER A 645 -5.30 14.29 16.20
CA SER A 645 -5.43 14.16 17.66
C SER A 645 -4.50 13.12 18.31
N PRO A 646 -4.18 11.97 17.66
CA PRO A 646 -3.20 11.01 18.20
C PRO A 646 -1.73 11.47 18.16
N PHE A 647 -1.39 12.62 17.59
CA PHE A 647 -0.01 13.11 17.43
C PHE A 647 0.32 14.28 18.36
N ASN A 648 -0.28 14.33 19.55
CA ASN A 648 0.06 15.29 20.61
C ASN A 648 1.52 15.18 21.12
N GLU A 649 2.25 14.14 20.73
CA GLU A 649 3.68 13.93 21.01
C GLU A 649 4.60 14.57 19.95
N TRP A 650 4.05 15.09 18.85
CA TRP A 650 4.80 15.73 17.76
C TRP A 650 4.41 17.20 17.62
N GLY A 651 5.37 18.05 17.26
CA GLY A 651 5.07 19.44 16.89
C GLY A 651 4.29 19.50 15.59
N MET A 652 3.39 20.48 15.46
CA MET A 652 2.56 20.61 14.27
C MET A 652 2.26 22.07 13.96
N ILE A 653 2.19 22.35 12.67
CA ILE A 653 1.64 23.60 12.15
C ILE A 653 0.69 23.34 10.99
N VAL A 654 -0.49 23.95 11.07
CA VAL A 654 -1.52 23.89 10.04
C VAL A 654 -1.49 25.18 9.24
N LEU A 655 -1.28 25.10 7.93
CA LEU A 655 -1.31 26.24 7.02
C LEU A 655 -2.71 26.36 6.43
N SER A 656 -3.44 27.42 6.76
CA SER A 656 -4.85 27.59 6.36
C SER A 656 -5.18 28.98 5.82
N SER A 657 -6.22 29.05 4.98
CA SER A 657 -6.88 30.30 4.63
C SER A 657 -7.81 30.74 5.78
N PRO A 658 -8.25 32.02 5.82
CA PRO A 658 -9.18 32.52 6.85
C PRO A 658 -10.60 31.92 6.77
N ASN A 659 -10.82 30.85 6.01
CA ASN A 659 -12.08 30.12 5.99
C ASN A 659 -12.26 29.28 7.27
N VAL A 660 -13.17 29.72 8.15
CA VAL A 660 -13.46 29.09 9.45
C VAL A 660 -13.76 27.60 9.36
N ARG A 661 -14.47 27.14 8.31
CA ARG A 661 -14.78 25.71 8.12
C ARG A 661 -13.53 24.83 8.00
N ASN A 662 -12.41 25.42 7.58
CA ASN A 662 -11.15 24.72 7.41
C ASN A 662 -10.42 24.50 8.73
N TYR A 663 -10.60 25.36 9.73
CA TYR A 663 -9.75 25.37 10.92
C TYR A 663 -10.48 25.42 12.28
N GLU A 664 -11.78 25.69 12.36
CA GLU A 664 -12.53 25.76 13.62
C GLU A 664 -12.41 24.46 14.44
N LYS A 665 -12.44 23.31 13.76
CA LYS A 665 -12.22 22.01 14.39
C LYS A 665 -10.80 21.84 14.93
N TRP A 666 -9.82 22.51 14.36
CA TRP A 666 -8.43 22.45 14.79
C TRP A 666 -8.21 23.26 16.07
N GLU A 667 -8.78 24.46 16.15
CA GLU A 667 -8.73 25.28 17.37
C GLU A 667 -9.41 24.59 18.55
N THR A 668 -10.58 24.02 18.30
CA THR A 668 -11.38 23.38 19.36
C THR A 668 -10.82 22.00 19.77
N GLN A 669 -10.43 21.14 18.83
CA GLN A 669 -10.01 19.77 19.13
C GLN A 669 -8.54 19.63 19.49
N LEU A 670 -7.66 20.48 18.93
CA LEU A 670 -6.21 20.40 19.14
C LEU A 670 -5.66 21.55 19.98
N ARG A 671 -6.52 22.47 20.44
CA ARG A 671 -6.15 23.68 21.19
C ARG A 671 -5.03 24.45 20.50
N ALA A 672 -5.08 24.50 19.17
CA ALA A 672 -4.03 25.09 18.36
C ALA A 672 -3.95 26.61 18.57
N GLU A 673 -2.74 27.10 18.81
CA GLU A 673 -2.46 28.54 18.93
C GLU A 673 -2.40 29.18 17.55
N ARG A 674 -2.98 30.38 17.43
CA ARG A 674 -3.05 31.08 16.14
C ARG A 674 -1.77 31.85 15.88
N ILE A 675 -1.26 31.71 14.66
CA ILE A 675 -0.27 32.60 14.08
C ILE A 675 -0.92 33.30 12.88
N ILE A 676 -1.03 34.62 12.93
CA ILE A 676 -1.61 35.44 11.87
C ILE A 676 -0.49 36.03 11.02
N MET A 677 -0.34 35.52 9.80
CA MET A 677 0.65 36.01 8.85
C MET A 677 0.08 37.18 8.06
N ASN A 678 0.69 38.36 8.23
CA ASN A 678 0.27 39.54 7.46
C ASN A 678 0.46 39.33 5.95
N CYS A 679 -0.39 39.98 5.17
CA CYS A 679 -0.16 40.12 3.74
C CYS A 679 1.14 40.90 3.49
N PRO A 680 1.97 40.53 2.51
CA PRO A 680 3.15 41.32 2.13
C PRO A 680 2.81 42.78 1.85
N ASP A 681 3.76 43.68 2.07
CA ASP A 681 3.62 45.10 1.73
C ASP A 681 4.21 45.43 0.34
N GLU A 682 4.12 46.71 -0.08
CA GLU A 682 4.68 47.15 -1.37
C GLU A 682 6.19 46.89 -1.46
N MET A 683 6.92 47.05 -0.36
CA MET A 683 8.38 46.92 -0.32
C MET A 683 8.80 45.45 -0.38
N ASP A 684 8.04 44.56 0.25
CA ASP A 684 8.20 43.10 0.11
C ASP A 684 8.03 42.69 -1.36
N VAL A 685 6.97 43.16 -2.03
CA VAL A 685 6.74 42.87 -3.45
C VAL A 685 7.83 43.50 -4.32
N LYS A 686 8.28 44.71 -4.01
CA LYS A 686 9.40 45.36 -4.72
C LYS A 686 10.68 44.54 -4.62
N ALA A 687 10.96 43.97 -3.45
CA ALA A 687 12.11 43.08 -3.26
C ALA A 687 11.96 41.76 -4.05
N MET A 688 10.77 41.15 -4.05
CA MET A 688 10.48 39.97 -4.88
C MET A 688 10.63 40.27 -6.37
N CYS A 689 10.16 41.44 -6.81
CA CYS A 689 10.30 41.92 -8.19
C CYS A 689 11.77 42.08 -8.60
N ALA A 690 12.60 42.66 -7.72
CA ALA A 690 14.04 42.80 -7.93
C ALA A 690 14.72 41.43 -8.07
N TRP A 691 14.35 40.46 -7.22
CA TRP A 691 14.86 39.09 -7.32
C TRP A 691 14.44 38.39 -8.62
N ILE A 692 13.16 38.44 -8.98
CA ILE A 692 12.61 37.76 -10.16
C ILE A 692 13.24 38.30 -11.46
N ASN A 693 13.54 39.60 -11.52
CA ASN A 693 14.10 40.25 -12.70
C ASN A 693 15.59 40.61 -12.56
N ARG A 694 16.31 39.95 -11.65
CA ARG A 694 17.73 40.27 -11.35
C ARG A 694 18.65 40.22 -12.58
N ASP A 695 18.35 39.36 -13.56
CA ASP A 695 19.12 39.22 -14.79
C ASP A 695 18.67 40.20 -15.91
N GLY A 696 17.65 41.01 -15.64
CA GLY A 696 17.10 42.00 -16.56
C GLY A 696 17.85 43.33 -16.57
N THR A 697 17.68 44.11 -17.64
CA THR A 697 18.19 45.49 -17.70
C THR A 697 17.41 46.39 -16.74
N ALA A 698 18.04 47.49 -16.28
CA ALA A 698 17.40 48.45 -15.37
C ALA A 698 16.08 49.01 -15.94
N GLU A 699 16.01 49.26 -17.25
CA GLU A 699 14.79 49.70 -17.94
C GLU A 699 13.66 48.67 -17.86
N LYS A 700 13.96 47.39 -18.13
CA LYS A 700 12.97 46.30 -18.04
C LYS A 700 12.51 46.08 -16.61
N GLN A 701 13.41 46.20 -15.63
CA GLN A 701 13.06 46.14 -14.21
C GLN A 701 12.12 47.28 -13.82
N ALA A 702 12.36 48.51 -14.30
CA ALA A 702 11.51 49.67 -14.02
C ALA A 702 10.13 49.53 -14.67
N GLU A 703 10.05 49.09 -15.93
CA GLU A 703 8.78 48.84 -16.63
C GLU A 703 7.97 47.73 -15.95
N TYR A 704 8.62 46.63 -15.59
CA TYR A 704 7.98 45.53 -14.89
C TYR A 704 7.48 45.95 -13.49
N TRP A 705 8.25 46.74 -12.76
CA TRP A 705 7.82 47.30 -11.48
C TRP A 705 6.60 48.23 -11.63
N LYS A 706 6.58 49.08 -12.65
CA LYS A 706 5.43 49.93 -12.97
C LYS A 706 4.17 49.09 -13.22
N MET A 707 4.29 48.03 -14.02
CA MET A 707 3.21 47.07 -14.25
C MET A 707 2.72 46.42 -12.95
N LEU A 708 3.64 45.99 -12.07
CA LEU A 708 3.26 45.38 -10.80
C LEU A 708 2.54 46.35 -9.86
N LYS A 709 2.95 47.62 -9.81
CA LYS A 709 2.22 48.66 -9.06
C LYS A 709 0.78 48.78 -9.52
N GLU A 710 0.55 48.87 -10.82
CA GLU A 710 -0.80 48.95 -11.40
C GLU A 710 -1.64 47.71 -11.07
N ARG A 711 -1.02 46.52 -11.06
CA ARG A 711 -1.69 45.28 -10.64
C ARG A 711 -2.02 45.31 -9.15
N MET A 712 -1.08 45.70 -8.30
CA MET A 712 -1.28 45.81 -6.85
C MET A 712 -2.40 46.78 -6.48
N ASP A 713 -2.57 47.86 -7.23
CA ASP A 713 -3.68 48.78 -7.02
C ASP A 713 -5.04 48.09 -7.21
N LYS A 714 -5.14 47.08 -8.07
CA LYS A 714 -6.38 46.33 -8.30
C LYS A 714 -6.54 45.12 -7.39
N VAL A 715 -5.50 44.28 -7.26
CA VAL A 715 -5.58 42.97 -6.59
C VAL A 715 -4.80 42.89 -5.27
N GLY A 716 -4.23 44.01 -4.81
CA GLY A 716 -3.38 44.06 -3.63
C GLY A 716 -1.98 43.45 -3.83
N PRO A 717 -1.11 43.52 -2.82
CA PRO A 717 0.23 42.92 -2.82
C PRO A 717 0.18 41.40 -2.62
N ILE A 718 -0.58 40.68 -3.45
CA ILE A 718 -0.75 39.22 -3.37
C ILE A 718 0.04 38.53 -4.49
N PRO A 719 1.20 37.89 -4.17
CA PRO A 719 2.11 37.29 -5.16
C PRO A 719 1.44 36.43 -6.23
N ARG A 720 0.48 35.57 -5.87
CA ARG A 720 -0.21 34.69 -6.82
C ARG A 720 -0.92 35.44 -7.94
N TYR A 721 -1.44 36.63 -7.68
CA TYR A 721 -2.23 37.41 -8.62
C TYR A 721 -1.41 38.49 -9.32
N ILE A 722 -0.37 39.03 -8.69
CA ILE A 722 0.42 40.12 -9.29
C ILE A 722 1.47 39.64 -10.29
N PHE A 723 2.11 38.48 -10.04
CA PHE A 723 3.21 38.00 -10.88
C PHE A 723 2.75 37.17 -12.10
N ASP A 724 1.51 36.69 -12.11
CA ASP A 724 0.95 35.84 -13.16
C ASP A 724 -0.18 36.57 -13.88
N ALA A 725 0.01 36.86 -15.17
CA ALA A 725 -0.94 37.65 -15.95
C ALA A 725 -2.33 37.00 -16.07
N ASN A 726 -2.39 35.67 -16.20
CA ASN A 726 -3.66 34.96 -16.34
C ASN A 726 -4.41 34.96 -14.99
N LYS A 727 -3.69 34.72 -13.89
CA LYS A 727 -4.28 34.79 -12.55
C LYS A 727 -4.67 36.21 -12.17
N PHE A 728 -3.92 37.22 -12.61
CA PHE A 728 -4.28 38.63 -12.46
C PHE A 728 -5.62 38.93 -13.12
N ILE A 729 -5.79 38.56 -14.40
CA ILE A 729 -7.02 38.81 -15.17
C ILE A 729 -8.20 38.10 -14.50
N ALA A 730 -8.06 36.80 -14.22
CA ALA A 730 -9.12 36.01 -13.60
C ALA A 730 -9.53 36.57 -12.22
N HIS A 731 -8.56 36.96 -11.38
CA HIS A 731 -8.87 37.50 -10.07
C HIS A 731 -9.42 38.93 -10.11
N SER A 732 -8.96 39.75 -11.06
CA SER A 732 -9.52 41.09 -11.29
C SER A 732 -10.99 41.01 -11.70
N ALA A 733 -11.34 40.13 -12.65
CA ALA A 733 -12.73 39.89 -13.03
C ALA A 733 -13.54 39.38 -11.83
N ALA A 734 -12.96 38.47 -11.03
CA ALA A 734 -13.61 37.93 -9.85
C ALA A 734 -13.85 39.00 -8.76
N ILE A 735 -13.01 40.04 -8.66
CA ILE A 735 -13.19 41.19 -7.78
C ILE A 735 -14.34 42.07 -8.28
N GLU A 736 -14.42 42.36 -9.58
CA GLU A 736 -15.53 43.14 -10.14
C GLU A 736 -16.87 42.41 -9.94
N ASP A 737 -16.93 41.11 -10.24
CA ASP A 737 -18.08 40.25 -9.93
C ASP A 737 -18.47 40.33 -8.44
N ALA A 738 -17.46 40.32 -7.56
CA ALA A 738 -17.70 40.39 -6.12
C ALA A 738 -18.19 41.77 -5.67
N LEU A 739 -17.75 42.86 -6.32
CA LEU A 739 -18.24 44.22 -6.08
C LEU A 739 -19.69 44.36 -6.57
N ASP A 740 -20.02 43.82 -7.72
CA ASP A 740 -21.39 43.83 -8.27
C ASP A 740 -22.35 42.97 -7.43
N GLY A 741 -21.85 41.90 -6.82
CA GLY A 741 -22.60 41.04 -5.90
C GLY A 741 -22.86 41.63 -4.50
N ILE A 742 -22.30 42.81 -4.17
CA ILE A 742 -22.53 43.47 -2.88
C ILE A 742 -23.97 44.01 -2.84
N ASN A 743 -24.90 43.28 -2.22
CA ASN A 743 -26.25 43.78 -1.95
C ASN A 743 -26.22 44.85 -0.84
N SER A 744 -26.85 46.01 -1.08
CA SER A 744 -26.70 47.25 -0.29
C SER A 744 -27.00 47.12 1.21
N ARG A 745 -27.92 46.23 1.62
CA ARG A 745 -28.31 46.04 3.04
C ARG A 745 -27.44 45.10 3.87
N ASP A 746 -26.78 44.13 3.24
CA ASP A 746 -25.86 43.20 3.92
C ASP A 746 -24.40 43.67 3.79
N GLY A 747 -24.03 44.20 2.62
CA GLY A 747 -22.70 44.79 2.38
C GLY A 747 -22.36 45.88 3.39
N GLU A 748 -23.24 46.83 3.65
CA GLU A 748 -22.95 47.93 4.57
C GLU A 748 -22.58 47.43 5.99
N LYS A 749 -23.28 46.40 6.49
CA LYS A 749 -22.98 45.75 7.79
C LYS A 749 -21.63 45.03 7.83
N HIS A 750 -21.09 44.64 6.68
CA HIS A 750 -19.80 43.96 6.56
C HIS A 750 -18.62 44.93 6.43
N PHE A 751 -18.84 46.18 6.01
CA PHE A 751 -17.75 47.12 5.68
C PHE A 751 -17.74 48.45 6.47
N THR A 752 -18.78 48.81 7.26
CA THR A 752 -18.88 50.14 7.93
C THR A 752 -18.52 50.22 9.42
N HIS A 753 -18.24 49.11 10.11
CA HIS A 753 -17.81 49.16 11.52
C HIS A 753 -16.44 48.49 11.70
N GLY A 754 -15.46 49.26 12.19
CA GLY A 754 -14.10 48.83 12.51
C GLY A 754 -14.09 47.37 13.00
N GLY A 755 -13.50 46.51 12.18
CA GLY A 755 -13.85 45.10 12.10
C GLY A 755 -13.71 44.34 13.41
N VAL A 756 -14.83 43.93 14.00
CA VAL A 756 -14.85 42.95 15.11
C VAL A 756 -15.61 41.67 14.74
N ARG A 757 -16.38 41.65 13.63
CA ARG A 757 -16.95 40.39 13.12
C ARG A 757 -15.97 39.70 12.17
N LEU A 758 -15.51 38.52 12.59
CA LEU A 758 -14.80 37.55 11.75
C LEU A 758 -15.66 37.26 10.49
N TRP A 759 -15.05 37.31 9.30
CA TRP A 759 -15.77 37.19 8.04
C TRP A 759 -16.08 35.71 7.76
N TYR A 760 -17.36 35.33 7.77
CA TYR A 760 -17.79 33.92 7.66
C TYR A 760 -17.91 33.47 6.19
N SER A 761 -16.85 32.81 5.71
CA SER A 761 -16.76 31.66 4.76
C SER A 761 -17.63 31.51 3.48
N GLU A 762 -18.79 32.12 3.28
CA GLU A 762 -19.70 31.73 2.17
C GLU A 762 -19.99 32.83 1.14
N ASP A 763 -19.42 34.02 1.29
CA ASP A 763 -19.79 35.19 0.49
C ASP A 763 -18.67 35.65 -0.49
N PRO A 764 -18.98 36.17 -1.70
CA PRO A 764 -18.08 36.80 -2.68
C PRO A 764 -16.96 37.72 -2.14
N SER A 765 -17.10 38.21 -0.91
CA SER A 765 -16.20 39.14 -0.23
C SER A 765 -14.77 38.66 0.09
N GLN A 766 -14.46 37.34 0.08
CA GLN A 766 -13.07 36.87 0.28
C GLN A 766 -12.09 37.33 -0.80
N LYS A 767 -12.63 37.73 -1.97
CA LYS A 767 -11.84 38.27 -3.08
C LYS A 767 -11.45 39.73 -2.84
N LEU A 768 -12.07 40.42 -1.88
CA LEU A 768 -11.94 41.87 -1.66
C LEU A 768 -11.08 42.22 -0.44
N VAL A 769 -10.79 41.24 0.42
CA VAL A 769 -10.11 41.48 1.71
C VAL A 769 -8.78 40.72 1.86
N ARG A 770 -7.86 41.33 2.62
CA ARG A 770 -6.62 40.74 3.11
C ARG A 770 -6.63 40.65 4.64
N VAL A 771 -5.91 39.66 5.15
CA VAL A 771 -5.69 39.44 6.58
C VAL A 771 -4.69 40.47 7.10
N VAL A 772 -5.06 41.14 8.19
CA VAL A 772 -4.22 42.05 8.98
C VAL A 772 -4.20 41.54 10.41
N ARG A 773 -3.02 41.31 10.96
CA ARG A 773 -2.82 40.93 12.34
C ARG A 773 -3.24 42.06 13.26
N ALA A 774 -4.01 41.71 14.28
CA ALA A 774 -4.35 42.56 15.40
C ALA A 774 -4.19 41.80 16.72
N ARG A 775 -4.27 42.55 17.81
CA ARG A 775 -4.15 42.03 19.17
C ARG A 775 -5.52 41.90 19.81
N GLY A 776 -5.83 40.72 20.32
CA GLY A 776 -7.00 40.48 21.17
C GLY A 776 -6.79 40.97 22.61
N GLU A 777 -7.88 41.07 23.36
CA GLU A 777 -7.89 41.57 24.75
C GLU A 777 -6.96 40.80 25.71
N VAL A 778 -6.70 39.52 25.44
CA VAL A 778 -5.86 38.62 26.27
C VAL A 778 -4.45 38.42 25.66
N GLY A 779 -4.04 39.25 24.69
CA GLY A 779 -2.73 39.17 24.05
C GLY A 779 -2.57 38.11 22.95
N ALA A 780 -3.60 37.31 22.68
CA ALA A 780 -3.62 36.36 21.56
C ALA A 780 -3.69 37.06 20.19
N GLU A 781 -3.09 36.46 19.15
CA GLU A 781 -3.20 36.97 17.77
C GLU A 781 -4.62 36.73 17.24
N VAL A 782 -5.23 37.81 16.76
CA VAL A 782 -6.48 37.79 16.00
C VAL A 782 -6.23 38.42 14.63
N PHE A 783 -7.06 38.09 13.65
CA PHE A 783 -7.00 38.78 12.37
C PHE A 783 -8.22 39.68 12.17
N LEU A 784 -7.94 40.84 11.62
CA LEU A 784 -8.91 41.73 11.01
C LEU A 784 -8.85 41.57 9.51
N ASN A 785 -9.95 41.88 8.84
CA ASN A 785 -9.97 41.97 7.39
C ASN A 785 -9.86 43.44 7.00
N ALA A 786 -8.90 43.74 6.13
CA ALA A 786 -8.73 45.03 5.48
C ALA A 786 -8.94 44.88 3.97
N PRO A 787 -9.29 45.95 3.24
CA PRO A 787 -9.30 45.90 1.78
C PRO A 787 -7.95 45.42 1.22
N ILE A 788 -7.98 44.59 0.16
CA ILE A 788 -6.74 44.08 -0.48
C ILE A 788 -5.83 45.21 -1.00
N SER A 789 -6.41 46.34 -1.42
CA SER A 789 -5.69 47.52 -1.90
C SER A 789 -6.34 48.82 -1.41
N VAL A 790 -5.57 49.90 -1.39
CA VAL A 790 -6.06 51.24 -1.05
C VAL A 790 -7.14 51.70 -2.03
N CYS A 791 -6.95 51.45 -3.33
CA CYS A 791 -7.92 51.79 -4.37
C CYS A 791 -9.24 51.06 -4.16
N LEU A 792 -9.20 49.76 -3.84
CA LEU A 792 -10.41 48.99 -3.55
C LEU A 792 -11.11 49.50 -2.28
N GLY A 793 -10.36 49.81 -1.23
CA GLY A 793 -10.90 50.40 -0.01
C GLY A 793 -11.67 51.71 -0.24
N ARG A 794 -11.27 52.50 -1.25
CA ARG A 794 -12.01 53.70 -1.68
C ARG A 794 -13.22 53.38 -2.55
N ARG A 795 -13.16 52.32 -3.36
CA ARG A 795 -14.25 51.90 -4.26
C ARG A 795 -15.41 51.26 -3.51
N ILE A 796 -15.12 50.39 -2.55
CA ILE A 796 -16.11 49.60 -1.80
C ILE A 796 -17.27 50.45 -1.24
N PRO A 797 -17.03 51.61 -0.58
CA PRO A 797 -18.10 52.47 -0.07
C PRO A 797 -19.12 52.94 -1.13
N HIS A 798 -18.70 53.12 -2.38
CA HIS A 798 -19.58 53.59 -3.46
C HIS A 798 -20.66 52.57 -3.85
N TYR A 799 -20.47 51.30 -3.51
CA TYR A 799 -21.44 50.24 -3.79
C TYR A 799 -22.51 50.10 -2.69
N PHE A 800 -22.30 50.67 -1.49
CA PHE A 800 -23.35 50.75 -0.45
C PHE A 800 -24.39 51.84 -0.74
N GLY A 801 -24.05 52.80 -1.61
CA GLY A 801 -24.82 54.03 -1.84
C GLY A 801 -25.84 54.00 -2.98
N LYS A 802 -26.03 52.89 -3.71
CA LYS A 802 -27.15 52.78 -4.67
C LYS A 802 -28.45 52.55 -3.90
N ARG A 803 -28.98 53.61 -3.30
CA ARG A 803 -30.39 53.70 -2.89
C ARG A 803 -31.17 54.07 -4.16
N ASP A 804 -31.98 53.15 -4.67
CA ASP A 804 -33.15 53.57 -5.44
C ASP A 804 -34.10 54.21 -4.40
N GLU A 805 -34.19 55.54 -4.43
CA GLU A 805 -35.37 56.24 -3.90
C GLU A 805 -36.58 55.95 -4.79
#